data_AF-A0A7C5HH75-F1
#
_entry.id   AF-A0A7C5HH75-F1
#
_cell.length_a   1.000
_cell.length_b   1.000
_cell.length_c   1.000
_cell.angle_alpha   90.00
_cell.angle_beta   90.00
_cell.angle_gamma   90.00
#
_symmetry.space_group_name_H-M   'P 1'
#
loop_
_entity.id
_entity.type
_entity.pdbx_description
1 polymer ?
#
loop_
_entity_poly.entity_id
_entity_poly.type
_entity_poly.pdbx_seq_one_letter_code
_entity_poly.pdbx_strand_id
1 'polypeptide(L)'
;LYLDVINAYAESFQHGEIAAMPKILGGRYGLSSKEFTPAMVKGIFDNMNADAPVNHFTVGIYDDVTETSIAYDETFSIEPDSVFRALFYGLGSDGTVGANKNSIKIIGENTDNYAQGFFVYDSKKAGSITTSHLRFGPEQIRSTYLITEAQFVGCHHWVFLEMIDLAKNLKQGGTLLINSHYSAAEVWDKLPRPVQQHLIDKQAKLYTIDAYKVAHESGLGQRINTIMQACFFAISGVLPREEAIEKIKDSIRETYGKKGDEVVQQNIKAVDNTLANLHEVKIGATADSQKEMRPPIVGDAPEFVCNVLAKIIAGEGDSIPVSELPADGTYPVGTSKFEKRNLAQEIPVWEPELCIECGKCSMACPHAAIRIKVYEPDQLENAPATFKSLEAKAKNWKGMRYTVQVAPEDCTGCQLCVSACPARDRQVEGRKALNMHDQAPLRKTESACWSFFIDIPEFDRNQINQRLIKEQQLQQPLFEFSGACAGCGETPYVKLMTQLFGDRLVVGNATGCSSIYGGNLPTTPYACNPQGLGPTWSNSLFEDTAEFSLGFRISIDKQEQYAREMVKKMAANIGEKLATEILEATQQSEPEIFEQRKRVAVLKDKLQQMNSDDAKNLLAVANMLVKKSVWAVGGDGWAYDIGYGGLDHVTASGKNVNILVLDTEVYSNTGGQASKATPKAAVAKFAAAGRVATKKDLGLISMSYGNAYVASVALGARDEQTLKAFLEAEAFNGPSVIIAYSHCIAHGFNLSSGLEHQKAAVDSGHWLLYRYNPDRLKEGLNPLQLDSKKPKMPVEQFLNMENRFRMLKKTHPDIAKQYFQAIQQEVEHRWAHYEHLANRSIEGEA
;
A
#
# COMPACT_ATOMS: atom_id res chain seq x y z
N LEU A 1 0.15 -32.76 18.49
CA LEU A 1 1.46 -33.43 18.52
C LEU A 1 1.97 -33.73 19.93
N TYR A 2 2.35 -32.74 20.74
CA TYR A 2 2.86 -33.00 22.10
C TYR A 2 1.93 -33.87 22.95
N LEU A 3 0.63 -33.55 22.96
CA LEU A 3 -0.38 -34.35 23.67
C LEU A 3 -0.53 -35.77 23.10
N ASP A 4 -0.41 -35.93 21.77
CA ASP A 4 -0.49 -37.24 21.12
C ASP A 4 0.68 -38.14 21.54
N VAL A 5 1.89 -37.57 21.61
CA VAL A 5 3.11 -38.27 22.08
C VAL A 5 2.97 -38.68 23.55
N ILE A 6 2.50 -37.76 24.41
CA ILE A 6 2.24 -38.09 25.82
C ILE A 6 1.24 -39.23 25.93
N ASN A 7 0.12 -39.16 25.19
CA ASN A 7 -0.91 -40.19 25.26
C ASN A 7 -0.37 -41.55 24.81
N ALA A 8 0.38 -41.60 23.71
CA ALA A 8 0.97 -42.84 23.21
C ALA A 8 1.93 -43.48 24.23
N TYR A 9 2.83 -42.70 24.82
CA TYR A 9 3.74 -43.22 25.85
C TYR A 9 2.99 -43.66 27.12
N ALA A 10 1.96 -42.90 27.52
CA ALA A 10 1.13 -43.25 28.67
C ALA A 10 0.38 -44.58 28.46
N GLU A 11 -0.21 -44.79 27.28
CA GLU A 11 -0.86 -46.05 26.91
C GLU A 11 0.13 -47.22 26.88
N SER A 12 1.30 -47.05 26.23
CA SER A 12 2.34 -48.09 26.20
C SER A 12 2.87 -48.43 27.61
N PHE A 13 2.99 -47.46 28.51
CA PHE A 13 3.38 -47.71 29.90
C PHE A 13 2.28 -48.49 30.65
N GLN A 14 1.01 -48.11 30.47
CA GLN A 14 -0.13 -48.82 31.09
C GLN A 14 -0.28 -50.25 30.57
N HIS A 15 0.01 -50.49 29.30
CA HIS A 15 0.00 -51.84 28.70
C HIS A 15 1.26 -52.65 29.00
N GLY A 16 2.26 -52.06 29.67
CA GLY A 16 3.52 -52.74 30.01
C GLY A 16 4.46 -52.95 28.81
N GLU A 17 4.26 -52.23 27.72
CA GLU A 17 5.12 -52.26 26.52
C GLU A 17 6.47 -51.53 26.77
N ILE A 18 6.48 -50.58 27.71
CA ILE A 18 7.68 -49.88 28.18
C ILE A 18 7.79 -49.94 29.70
N ALA A 19 9.03 -50.03 30.19
CA ALA A 19 9.30 -50.20 31.63
C ALA A 19 9.14 -48.92 32.45
N ALA A 20 9.27 -47.74 31.83
CA ALA A 20 9.15 -46.44 32.48
C ALA A 20 8.79 -45.36 31.46
N MET A 21 8.14 -44.29 31.94
CA MET A 21 7.88 -43.10 31.13
C MET A 21 9.17 -42.31 30.89
N PRO A 22 9.55 -42.02 29.63
CA PRO A 22 10.64 -41.10 29.36
C PRO A 22 10.25 -39.67 29.75
N LYS A 23 11.26 -38.80 29.92
CA LYS A 23 11.02 -37.36 30.05
C LYS A 23 10.60 -36.81 28.69
N ILE A 24 9.39 -36.28 28.61
CA ILE A 24 8.83 -35.70 27.38
C ILE A 24 8.70 -34.19 27.59
N LEU A 25 9.28 -33.42 26.68
CA LEU A 25 9.24 -31.96 26.68
C LEU A 25 8.46 -31.48 25.44
N GLY A 26 7.64 -30.44 25.62
CA GLY A 26 6.90 -29.79 24.55
C GLY A 26 7.47 -28.40 24.25
N GLY A 27 7.67 -28.08 22.98
CA GLY A 27 8.13 -26.78 22.53
C GLY A 27 7.28 -26.23 21.39
N ARG A 28 7.26 -24.90 21.22
CA ARG A 28 6.65 -24.19 20.09
C ARG A 28 7.73 -23.46 19.29
N TYR A 29 7.66 -23.53 17.98
CA TYR A 29 8.58 -22.88 17.05
C TYR A 29 7.85 -22.51 15.75
N GLY A 30 8.44 -21.62 14.94
CA GLY A 30 8.02 -21.40 13.56
C GLY A 30 6.62 -20.82 13.35
N LEU A 31 6.00 -20.24 14.38
CA LEU A 31 4.70 -19.58 14.22
C LEU A 31 4.80 -18.45 13.20
N SER A 32 3.85 -18.39 12.27
CA SER A 32 3.81 -17.38 11.20
C SER A 32 5.13 -17.27 10.41
N SER A 33 5.78 -18.42 10.15
CA SER A 33 7.05 -18.50 9.42
C SER A 33 8.23 -17.83 10.14
N LYS A 34 8.19 -17.71 11.48
CA LYS A 34 9.38 -17.39 12.27
C LYS A 34 10.52 -18.34 11.91
N GLU A 35 11.74 -17.82 11.81
CA GLU A 35 12.89 -18.65 11.45
C GLU A 35 13.05 -19.84 12.40
N PHE A 36 13.52 -20.96 11.84
CA PHE A 36 13.87 -22.16 12.59
C PHE A 36 15.21 -22.70 12.09
N THR A 37 16.28 -22.19 12.69
CA THR A 37 17.64 -22.41 12.23
C THR A 37 18.31 -23.62 12.92
N PRO A 38 19.43 -24.13 12.40
CA PRO A 38 20.21 -25.17 13.07
C PRO A 38 20.67 -24.77 14.49
N ALA A 39 20.95 -23.48 14.71
CA ALA A 39 21.25 -22.92 16.02
C ALA A 39 20.11 -23.15 17.02
N MET A 40 18.86 -22.85 16.60
CA MET A 40 17.67 -23.09 17.41
C MET A 40 17.45 -24.58 17.70
N VAL A 41 17.68 -25.45 16.71
CA VAL A 41 17.62 -26.91 16.89
C VAL A 41 18.67 -27.37 17.91
N LYS A 42 19.89 -26.84 17.84
CA LYS A 42 20.93 -27.11 18.84
C LYS A 42 20.48 -26.67 20.23
N GLY A 43 19.88 -25.49 20.36
CA GLY A 43 19.30 -25.01 21.62
C GLY A 43 18.26 -25.96 22.22
N ILE A 44 17.43 -26.61 21.38
CA ILE A 44 16.49 -27.65 21.85
C ILE A 44 17.24 -28.84 22.44
N PHE A 45 18.28 -29.35 21.76
CA PHE A 45 19.08 -30.46 22.28
C PHE A 45 19.85 -30.09 23.56
N ASP A 46 20.38 -28.87 23.62
CA ASP A 46 21.05 -28.35 24.81
C ASP A 46 20.07 -28.25 25.99
N ASN A 47 18.85 -27.75 25.75
CA ASN A 47 17.77 -27.74 26.74
C ASN A 47 17.43 -29.16 27.19
N MET A 48 17.29 -30.13 26.29
CA MET A 48 17.03 -31.54 26.64
C MET A 48 18.11 -32.15 27.55
N ASN A 49 19.36 -31.72 27.40
CA ASN A 49 20.49 -32.18 28.20
C ASN A 49 20.73 -31.38 29.49
N ALA A 50 19.99 -30.29 29.73
CA ALA A 50 20.13 -29.49 30.93
C ALA A 50 19.64 -30.25 32.18
N ASP A 51 20.20 -29.92 33.35
CA ASP A 51 19.79 -30.50 34.63
C ASP A 51 18.30 -30.24 34.93
N ALA A 52 17.85 -29.01 34.62
CA ALA A 52 16.47 -28.57 34.74
C ALA A 52 15.97 -28.05 33.38
N PRO A 53 15.56 -28.95 32.46
CA PRO A 53 15.11 -28.55 31.14
C PRO A 53 13.77 -27.83 31.23
N VAL A 54 13.62 -26.77 30.45
CA VAL A 54 12.39 -26.00 30.33
C VAL A 54 11.38 -26.82 29.52
N ASN A 55 10.18 -27.01 30.07
CA ASN A 55 9.03 -27.59 29.36
C ASN A 55 8.08 -26.47 28.90
N HIS A 56 7.23 -26.76 27.91
CA HIS A 56 6.33 -25.79 27.27
C HIS A 56 7.06 -24.56 26.70
N PHE A 57 8.31 -24.75 26.29
CA PHE A 57 9.19 -23.68 25.86
C PHE A 57 8.79 -23.10 24.50
N THR A 58 9.37 -21.95 24.18
CA THR A 58 9.42 -21.36 22.85
C THR A 58 10.87 -21.27 22.37
N VAL A 59 11.10 -21.29 21.06
CA VAL A 59 12.44 -21.06 20.49
C VAL A 59 12.33 -20.15 19.27
N GLY A 60 13.29 -19.24 19.14
CA GLY A 60 13.35 -18.22 18.10
C GLY A 60 12.71 -16.88 18.46
N ILE A 61 12.15 -16.72 19.67
CA ILE A 61 11.65 -15.43 20.19
C ILE A 61 12.29 -15.12 21.54
N TYR A 62 12.20 -13.86 21.97
CA TYR A 62 12.58 -13.41 23.30
C TYR A 62 11.32 -13.20 24.14
N ASP A 63 10.94 -14.22 24.92
CA ASP A 63 9.77 -14.16 25.80
C ASP A 63 10.19 -13.76 27.22
N ASP A 64 10.23 -12.46 27.45
CA ASP A 64 10.56 -11.82 28.73
C ASP A 64 9.31 -11.54 29.60
N VAL A 65 8.14 -12.04 29.18
CA VAL A 65 6.88 -11.89 29.93
C VAL A 65 6.52 -13.18 30.66
N THR A 66 6.55 -14.31 29.95
CA THR A 66 6.24 -15.63 30.52
C THR A 66 7.47 -16.53 30.65
N GLU A 67 8.66 -16.02 30.28
CA GLU A 67 9.95 -16.69 30.44
C GLU A 67 10.01 -18.09 29.81
N THR A 68 9.30 -18.31 28.69
CA THR A 68 9.24 -19.62 28.04
C THR A 68 10.34 -19.84 27.00
N SER A 69 11.04 -18.79 26.57
CA SER A 69 12.05 -18.89 25.50
C SER A 69 13.34 -19.55 25.99
N ILE A 70 13.85 -20.53 25.24
CA ILE A 70 15.17 -21.14 25.50
C ILE A 70 16.29 -20.41 24.76
N ALA A 71 17.47 -20.35 25.38
CA ALA A 71 18.67 -19.78 24.77
C ALA A 71 19.28 -20.71 23.71
N TYR A 72 19.94 -20.12 22.71
CA TYR A 72 20.72 -20.82 21.70
C TYR A 72 21.86 -19.92 21.18
N ASP A 73 22.92 -20.53 20.65
CA ASP A 73 24.05 -19.81 20.06
C ASP A 73 23.75 -19.48 18.58
N GLU A 74 23.44 -18.21 18.29
CA GLU A 74 23.10 -17.74 16.94
C GLU A 74 24.23 -17.94 15.91
N THR A 75 25.48 -18.10 16.36
CA THR A 75 26.64 -18.28 15.47
C THR A 75 26.81 -19.72 14.99
N PHE A 76 26.07 -20.67 15.57
CA PHE A 76 26.14 -22.08 15.19
C PHE A 76 25.59 -22.31 13.78
N SER A 77 26.47 -22.78 12.88
CA SER A 77 26.13 -23.14 11.51
C SER A 77 26.57 -24.57 11.19
N ILE A 78 25.76 -25.25 10.39
CA ILE A 78 26.04 -26.57 9.82
C ILE A 78 26.16 -26.53 8.29
N GLU A 79 26.18 -25.33 7.69
CA GLU A 79 26.28 -25.19 6.23
C GLU A 79 27.70 -25.52 5.76
N PRO A 80 27.87 -26.49 4.83
CA PRO A 80 29.18 -26.86 4.34
C PRO A 80 29.73 -25.80 3.37
N ASP A 81 31.06 -25.66 3.33
CA ASP A 81 31.74 -24.72 2.43
C ASP A 81 31.53 -25.04 0.94
N SER A 82 31.14 -26.27 0.61
CA SER A 82 30.80 -26.72 -0.74
C SER A 82 29.50 -26.11 -1.28
N VAL A 83 28.69 -25.46 -0.44
CA VAL A 83 27.46 -24.78 -0.84
C VAL A 83 27.73 -23.30 -1.09
N PHE A 84 27.52 -22.87 -2.32
CA PHE A 84 27.51 -21.47 -2.71
C PHE A 84 26.20 -20.81 -2.28
N ARG A 85 26.29 -19.65 -1.63
CA ARG A 85 25.16 -18.89 -1.09
C ARG A 85 25.19 -17.48 -1.66
N ALA A 86 24.05 -17.03 -2.17
CA ALA A 86 23.88 -15.69 -2.69
C ALA A 86 22.63 -15.01 -2.16
N LEU A 87 22.77 -13.72 -1.84
CA LEU A 87 21.70 -12.82 -1.46
C LEU A 87 21.51 -11.76 -2.55
N PHE A 88 20.26 -11.44 -2.87
CA PHE A 88 19.94 -10.36 -3.81
C PHE A 88 18.87 -9.45 -3.23
N TYR A 89 19.19 -8.18 -3.10
CA TYR A 89 18.33 -7.11 -2.62
C TYR A 89 17.80 -6.33 -3.82
N GLY A 90 16.52 -6.55 -4.15
CA GLY A 90 15.81 -5.89 -5.23
C GLY A 90 14.61 -5.09 -4.72
N LEU A 91 14.01 -4.28 -5.59
CA LEU A 91 12.77 -3.56 -5.32
C LEU A 91 11.57 -4.35 -5.84
N GLY A 92 10.45 -4.35 -5.11
CA GLY A 92 9.21 -4.93 -5.59
C GLY A 92 8.84 -4.43 -6.99
N SER A 93 8.69 -5.36 -7.94
CA SER A 93 8.43 -5.14 -9.38
C SER A 93 9.61 -4.73 -10.28
N ASP A 94 10.87 -4.75 -9.81
CA ASP A 94 12.05 -4.46 -10.64
C ASP A 94 12.55 -5.64 -11.50
N GLY A 95 12.00 -6.84 -11.26
CA GLY A 95 12.34 -8.08 -11.98
C GLY A 95 13.43 -8.95 -11.34
N THR A 96 14.00 -8.55 -10.20
CA THR A 96 15.07 -9.28 -9.46
C THR A 96 14.66 -10.71 -9.13
N VAL A 97 13.51 -10.90 -8.50
CA VAL A 97 12.99 -12.23 -8.16
C VAL A 97 12.80 -13.10 -9.41
N GLY A 98 12.33 -12.51 -10.51
CA GLY A 98 12.16 -13.21 -11.78
C GLY A 98 13.48 -13.67 -12.38
N ALA A 99 14.49 -12.79 -12.38
CA ALA A 99 15.84 -13.12 -12.80
C ALA A 99 16.45 -14.23 -11.92
N ASN A 100 16.30 -14.17 -10.61
CA ASN A 100 16.82 -15.19 -9.70
C ASN A 100 16.15 -16.56 -9.90
N LYS A 101 14.83 -16.61 -10.14
CA LYS A 101 14.15 -17.86 -10.52
C LYS A 101 14.70 -18.44 -11.82
N ASN A 102 15.01 -17.59 -12.79
CA ASN A 102 15.62 -18.00 -14.04
C ASN A 102 17.07 -18.47 -13.82
N SER A 103 17.87 -17.81 -12.98
CA SER A 103 19.22 -18.25 -12.61
C SER A 103 19.23 -19.62 -11.94
N ILE A 104 18.26 -19.90 -11.04
CA ILE A 104 18.06 -21.23 -10.45
C ILE A 104 17.81 -22.27 -11.54
N LYS A 105 16.92 -21.96 -12.50
CA LYS A 105 16.60 -22.85 -13.62
C LYS A 105 17.85 -23.13 -14.47
N ILE A 106 18.60 -22.09 -14.83
CA ILE A 106 19.82 -22.21 -15.62
C ILE A 106 20.83 -23.13 -14.90
N ILE A 107 21.13 -22.88 -13.62
CA ILE A 107 22.14 -23.67 -12.90
C ILE A 107 21.64 -25.10 -12.66
N GLY A 108 20.40 -25.28 -12.21
CA GLY A 108 19.86 -26.60 -11.88
C GLY A 108 19.58 -27.51 -13.08
N GLU A 109 19.33 -26.95 -14.28
CA GLU A 109 19.10 -27.75 -15.49
C GLU A 109 20.39 -27.98 -16.30
N ASN A 110 21.46 -27.22 -16.05
CA ASN A 110 22.69 -27.27 -16.86
C ASN A 110 23.94 -27.68 -16.07
N THR A 111 23.81 -28.01 -14.78
CA THR A 111 24.91 -28.50 -13.94
C THR A 111 24.44 -29.66 -13.07
N ASP A 112 25.38 -30.40 -12.48
CA ASP A 112 25.09 -31.43 -11.49
C ASP A 112 24.75 -30.86 -10.09
N ASN A 113 24.76 -29.52 -9.93
CA ASN A 113 24.44 -28.90 -8.66
C ASN A 113 22.94 -28.97 -8.37
N TYR A 114 22.63 -29.28 -7.11
CA TYR A 114 21.34 -28.95 -6.53
C TYR A 114 21.20 -27.44 -6.43
N ALA A 115 20.00 -26.94 -6.72
CA ALA A 115 19.67 -25.52 -6.66
C ALA A 115 18.46 -25.29 -5.73
N GLN A 116 18.59 -24.32 -4.82
CA GLN A 116 17.51 -23.90 -3.92
C GLN A 116 17.31 -22.39 -4.03
N GLY A 117 16.05 -21.95 -4.00
CA GLY A 117 15.71 -20.54 -3.90
C GLY A 117 14.57 -20.30 -2.93
N PHE A 118 14.76 -19.33 -2.03
CA PHE A 118 13.71 -18.78 -1.18
C PHE A 118 13.65 -17.26 -1.39
N PHE A 119 12.45 -16.69 -1.33
CA PHE A 119 12.23 -15.28 -1.66
C PHE A 119 11.44 -14.62 -0.54
N VAL A 120 12.06 -13.69 0.16
CA VAL A 120 11.42 -12.84 1.16
C VAL A 120 10.86 -11.64 0.43
N TYR A 121 9.53 -11.47 0.52
CA TYR A 121 8.83 -10.30 0.03
C TYR A 121 8.37 -9.48 1.21
N ASP A 122 8.45 -8.16 1.08
CA ASP A 122 7.65 -7.27 1.90
C ASP A 122 6.19 -7.34 1.44
N SER A 123 5.26 -7.18 2.37
CA SER A 123 3.83 -7.09 2.11
C SER A 123 3.43 -5.78 1.42
N LYS A 124 4.26 -4.73 1.48
CA LYS A 124 4.08 -3.53 0.63
C LYS A 124 4.13 -3.92 -0.84
N LYS A 125 3.10 -3.53 -1.60
CA LYS A 125 2.92 -3.96 -3.00
C LYS A 125 3.94 -3.38 -3.99
N ALA A 126 4.52 -2.22 -3.69
CA ALA A 126 5.58 -1.63 -4.49
C ALA A 126 6.55 -0.83 -3.64
N GLY A 127 7.77 -0.68 -4.16
CA GLY A 127 8.80 0.16 -3.56
C GLY A 127 9.44 -0.42 -2.31
N SER A 128 9.23 -1.71 -2.04
CA SER A 128 9.77 -2.41 -0.88
C SER A 128 10.91 -3.33 -1.25
N ILE A 129 11.75 -3.63 -0.26
CA ILE A 129 12.88 -4.52 -0.44
C ILE A 129 12.36 -5.96 -0.63
N THR A 130 12.93 -6.65 -1.59
CA THR A 130 12.79 -8.10 -1.77
C THR A 130 14.16 -8.71 -1.61
N THR A 131 14.26 -9.78 -0.83
CA THR A 131 15.52 -10.50 -0.60
C THR A 131 15.40 -11.90 -1.16
N SER A 132 16.23 -12.22 -2.14
CA SER A 132 16.32 -13.57 -2.70
C SER A 132 17.48 -14.32 -2.05
N HIS A 133 17.21 -15.51 -1.52
CA HIS A 133 18.19 -16.41 -0.91
C HIS A 133 18.41 -17.59 -1.84
N LEU A 134 19.58 -17.67 -2.47
CA LEU A 134 19.93 -18.73 -3.41
C LEU A 134 21.04 -19.61 -2.85
N ARG A 135 20.89 -20.93 -2.98
CA ARG A 135 21.93 -21.91 -2.65
C ARG A 135 22.18 -22.83 -3.85
N PHE A 136 23.45 -23.13 -4.10
CA PHE A 136 23.88 -24.10 -5.12
C PHE A 136 24.98 -25.00 -4.55
N GLY A 137 24.93 -26.31 -4.79
CA GLY A 137 25.98 -27.21 -4.33
C GLY A 137 25.86 -28.64 -4.87
N PRO A 138 26.91 -29.44 -4.73
CA PRO A 138 26.97 -30.80 -5.30
C PRO A 138 26.09 -31.82 -4.55
N GLU A 139 25.67 -31.49 -3.33
CA GLU A 139 24.84 -32.34 -2.48
C GLU A 139 23.44 -31.77 -2.31
N GLN A 140 22.50 -32.63 -1.92
CA GLN A 140 21.12 -32.24 -1.68
C GLN A 140 21.04 -31.16 -0.57
N ILE A 141 20.52 -29.99 -0.93
CA ILE A 141 20.38 -28.85 -0.02
C ILE A 141 19.15 -29.05 0.88
N ARG A 142 19.37 -29.19 2.19
CA ARG A 142 18.31 -29.36 3.21
C ARG A 142 18.09 -28.11 4.09
N SER A 143 18.77 -27.01 3.79
CA SER A 143 18.68 -25.76 4.55
C SER A 143 17.34 -25.05 4.34
N THR A 144 16.31 -25.42 5.09
CA THR A 144 14.98 -24.77 5.06
C THR A 144 14.91 -23.55 6.00
N TYR A 145 15.91 -22.68 5.91
CA TYR A 145 16.08 -21.45 6.69
C TYR A 145 16.82 -20.39 5.86
N LEU A 146 16.77 -19.13 6.26
CA LEU A 146 17.39 -18.01 5.54
C LEU A 146 18.92 -18.09 5.55
N ILE A 147 19.55 -17.43 4.58
CA ILE A 147 21.01 -17.28 4.51
C ILE A 147 21.40 -16.12 5.42
N THR A 148 22.30 -16.38 6.38
CA THR A 148 22.91 -15.38 7.26
C THR A 148 24.30 -14.94 6.79
N GLU A 149 25.03 -15.82 6.09
CA GLU A 149 26.33 -15.53 5.48
C GLU A 149 26.38 -15.98 4.02
N ALA A 150 26.78 -15.08 3.12
CA ALA A 150 26.77 -15.30 1.68
C ALA A 150 28.12 -15.02 1.03
N GLN A 151 28.51 -15.87 0.07
CA GLN A 151 29.68 -15.63 -0.79
C GLN A 151 29.42 -14.50 -1.79
N PHE A 152 28.15 -14.22 -2.11
CA PHE A 152 27.75 -13.17 -3.05
C PHE A 152 26.56 -12.38 -2.52
N VAL A 153 26.65 -11.05 -2.58
CA VAL A 153 25.55 -10.14 -2.28
C VAL A 153 25.35 -9.19 -3.47
N GLY A 154 24.14 -9.17 -4.04
CA GLY A 154 23.73 -8.22 -5.07
C GLY A 154 22.81 -7.14 -4.52
N CYS A 155 23.18 -5.88 -4.66
CA CYS A 155 22.36 -4.71 -4.31
C CYS A 155 21.90 -4.00 -5.59
N HIS A 156 20.62 -4.14 -5.94
CA HIS A 156 20.10 -3.64 -7.21
C HIS A 156 19.61 -2.18 -7.16
N HIS A 157 19.60 -1.56 -5.97
CA HIS A 157 19.21 -0.16 -5.77
C HIS A 157 20.12 0.51 -4.75
N TRP A 158 20.76 1.61 -5.15
CA TRP A 158 21.69 2.36 -4.31
C TRP A 158 21.15 2.70 -2.91
N VAL A 159 19.88 3.11 -2.83
CA VAL A 159 19.24 3.54 -1.56
C VAL A 159 19.27 2.45 -0.48
N PHE A 160 19.31 1.16 -0.83
CA PHE A 160 19.35 0.09 0.16
C PHE A 160 20.65 0.10 0.97
N LEU A 161 21.76 0.53 0.38
CA LEU A 161 23.04 0.67 1.09
C LEU A 161 22.99 1.77 2.15
N GLU A 162 22.09 2.74 1.99
CA GLU A 162 21.88 3.81 2.96
C GLU A 162 20.90 3.38 4.06
N MET A 163 19.99 2.43 3.80
CA MET A 163 18.91 2.07 4.73
C MET A 163 19.17 0.80 5.55
N ILE A 164 19.80 -0.22 4.96
CA ILE A 164 20.02 -1.51 5.60
C ILE A 164 21.49 -1.93 5.45
N ASP A 165 22.06 -2.44 6.54
CA ASP A 165 23.42 -2.98 6.51
C ASP A 165 23.41 -4.39 5.90
N LEU A 166 23.38 -4.45 4.57
CA LEU A 166 23.42 -5.70 3.80
C LEU A 166 24.83 -6.30 3.70
N ALA A 167 25.87 -5.49 3.93
CA ALA A 167 27.27 -5.93 3.81
C ALA A 167 27.68 -6.82 4.99
N LYS A 168 27.01 -6.70 6.15
CA LYS A 168 27.20 -7.58 7.30
C LYS A 168 27.03 -9.07 6.96
N ASN A 169 26.19 -9.39 5.97
CA ASN A 169 25.89 -10.76 5.54
C ASN A 169 26.93 -11.35 4.57
N LEU A 170 27.98 -10.61 4.19
CA LEU A 170 29.04 -11.17 3.36
C LEU A 170 29.89 -12.17 4.16
N LYS A 171 30.35 -13.25 3.52
CA LYS A 171 31.42 -14.09 4.05
C LYS A 171 32.78 -13.41 3.84
N GLN A 172 33.80 -13.80 4.60
CA GLN A 172 35.20 -13.47 4.31
C GLN A 172 35.54 -13.80 2.83
N GLY A 173 36.14 -12.86 2.11
CA GLY A 173 36.49 -12.96 0.69
C GLY A 173 35.29 -12.86 -0.27
N GLY A 174 34.09 -12.57 0.24
CA GLY A 174 32.85 -12.51 -0.55
C GLY A 174 32.78 -11.31 -1.50
N THR A 175 31.81 -11.36 -2.42
CA THR A 175 31.64 -10.35 -3.47
C THR A 175 30.36 -9.53 -3.26
N LEU A 176 30.48 -8.19 -3.28
CA LEU A 176 29.37 -7.24 -3.33
C LEU A 176 29.23 -6.64 -4.73
N LEU A 177 28.06 -6.78 -5.34
CA LEU A 177 27.68 -6.12 -6.60
C LEU A 177 26.69 -4.99 -6.33
N ILE A 178 26.95 -3.80 -6.84
CA ILE A 178 26.09 -2.62 -6.65
C ILE A 178 25.61 -2.07 -8.00
N ASN A 179 24.31 -1.80 -8.11
CA ASN A 179 23.77 -0.93 -9.15
C ASN A 179 23.86 0.54 -8.69
N SER A 180 24.64 1.35 -9.39
CA SER A 180 24.95 2.74 -9.02
C SER A 180 25.00 3.65 -10.24
N HIS A 181 24.50 4.87 -10.09
CA HIS A 181 24.66 5.93 -11.10
C HIS A 181 26.03 6.64 -11.00
N TYR A 182 26.80 6.37 -9.94
CA TYR A 182 28.16 6.90 -9.77
C TYR A 182 29.16 6.10 -10.60
N SER A 183 30.23 6.77 -11.02
CA SER A 183 31.34 6.09 -11.70
C SER A 183 32.10 5.16 -10.74
N ALA A 184 32.80 4.17 -11.28
CA ALA A 184 33.59 3.22 -10.48
C ALA A 184 34.63 3.88 -9.58
N ALA A 185 35.15 5.05 -9.96
CA ALA A 185 36.08 5.83 -9.16
C ALA A 185 35.41 6.54 -7.96
N GLU A 186 34.12 6.84 -8.06
CA GLU A 186 33.39 7.60 -7.03
C GLU A 186 32.65 6.70 -6.04
N VAL A 187 32.31 5.46 -6.42
CA VAL A 187 31.46 4.58 -5.61
C VAL A 187 31.97 4.43 -4.18
N TRP A 188 33.28 4.19 -4.00
CA TRP A 188 33.88 4.02 -2.67
C TRP A 188 33.57 5.19 -1.73
N ASP A 189 33.77 6.42 -2.21
CA ASP A 189 33.59 7.66 -1.43
C ASP A 189 32.10 7.95 -1.14
N LYS A 190 31.20 7.31 -1.87
CA LYS A 190 29.75 7.50 -1.70
C LYS A 190 29.15 6.51 -0.71
N LEU A 191 29.80 5.39 -0.42
CA LEU A 191 29.31 4.36 0.51
C LEU A 191 29.24 4.88 1.95
N PRO A 192 28.27 4.41 2.76
CA PRO A 192 28.28 4.65 4.20
C PRO A 192 29.46 3.97 4.90
N ARG A 193 29.93 4.56 6.00
CA ARG A 193 31.06 4.09 6.78
C ARG A 193 30.90 2.64 7.28
N PRO A 194 29.72 2.20 7.79
CA PRO A 194 29.54 0.79 8.18
C PRO A 194 29.72 -0.19 7.02
N VAL A 195 29.25 0.18 5.81
CA VAL A 195 29.43 -0.65 4.60
C VAL A 195 30.90 -0.74 4.22
N GLN A 196 31.63 0.38 4.23
CA GLN A 196 33.08 0.38 3.99
C GLN A 196 33.81 -0.52 5.00
N GLN A 197 33.44 -0.44 6.29
CA GLN A 197 34.06 -1.23 7.36
C GLN A 197 33.88 -2.73 7.11
N HIS A 198 32.66 -3.20 6.82
CA HIS A 198 32.42 -4.62 6.51
C HIS A 198 33.21 -5.09 5.29
N LEU A 199 33.31 -4.27 4.25
CA LEU A 199 34.07 -4.63 3.04
C LEU A 199 35.57 -4.81 3.33
N ILE A 200 36.13 -3.99 4.22
CA ILE A 200 37.53 -4.09 4.66
C ILE A 200 37.74 -5.33 5.53
N ASP A 201 36.95 -5.46 6.59
CA ASP A 201 37.10 -6.54 7.59
C ASP A 201 36.96 -7.92 6.92
N LYS A 202 35.99 -8.03 6.00
CA LYS A 202 35.72 -9.26 5.28
C LYS A 202 36.64 -9.46 4.07
N GLN A 203 37.58 -8.55 3.79
CA GLN A 203 38.44 -8.60 2.60
C GLN A 203 37.64 -8.87 1.31
N ALA A 204 36.53 -8.15 1.18
CA ALA A 204 35.54 -8.38 0.14
C ALA A 204 36.04 -7.95 -1.24
N LYS A 205 35.31 -8.33 -2.28
CA LYS A 205 35.44 -7.77 -3.64
C LYS A 205 34.24 -6.88 -3.92
N LEU A 206 34.47 -5.72 -4.53
CA LEU A 206 33.43 -4.74 -4.83
C LEU A 206 33.31 -4.52 -6.33
N TYR A 207 32.11 -4.70 -6.88
CA TYR A 207 31.79 -4.43 -8.29
C TYR A 207 30.63 -3.45 -8.40
N THR A 208 30.65 -2.62 -9.45
CA THR A 208 29.58 -1.66 -9.74
C THR A 208 29.21 -1.63 -11.22
N ILE A 209 27.97 -1.25 -11.48
CA ILE A 209 27.43 -0.99 -12.83
C ILE A 209 26.32 0.06 -12.74
N ASP A 210 26.19 0.92 -13.75
CA ASP A 210 24.99 1.72 -13.96
C ASP A 210 24.01 0.94 -14.84
N ALA A 211 23.22 0.06 -14.21
CA ALA A 211 22.32 -0.83 -14.94
C ALA A 211 21.18 -0.06 -15.63
N TYR A 212 20.82 1.12 -15.12
CA TYR A 212 19.78 1.95 -15.74
C TYR A 212 20.26 2.58 -17.04
N LYS A 213 21.48 3.13 -17.05
CA LYS A 213 22.11 3.63 -18.27
C LYS A 213 22.27 2.52 -19.30
N VAL A 214 22.78 1.35 -18.88
CA VAL A 214 22.93 0.19 -19.79
C VAL A 214 21.58 -0.27 -20.33
N ALA A 215 20.52 -0.28 -19.52
CA ALA A 215 19.16 -0.62 -19.96
C ALA A 215 18.63 0.37 -21.00
N HIS A 216 18.83 1.68 -20.77
CA HIS A 216 18.40 2.73 -21.68
C HIS A 216 19.13 2.63 -23.03
N GLU A 217 20.46 2.54 -23.03
CA GLU A 217 21.29 2.42 -24.24
C GLU A 217 21.06 1.10 -25.01
N SER A 218 20.53 0.08 -24.33
CA SER A 218 20.17 -1.21 -24.91
C SER A 218 18.69 -1.30 -25.32
N GLY A 219 17.89 -0.25 -25.13
CA GLY A 219 16.48 -0.20 -25.52
C GLY A 219 15.52 -0.96 -24.58
N LEU A 220 15.97 -1.33 -23.37
CA LEU A 220 15.17 -2.05 -22.37
C LEU A 220 14.36 -1.13 -21.43
N GLY A 221 14.50 0.20 -21.59
CA GLY A 221 13.85 1.18 -20.73
C GLY A 221 14.44 1.14 -19.31
N GLN A 222 13.59 0.98 -18.30
CA GLN A 222 14.00 0.94 -16.88
C GLN A 222 14.27 -0.49 -16.34
N ARG A 223 14.30 -1.51 -17.21
CA ARG A 223 14.45 -2.91 -16.78
C ARG A 223 15.92 -3.29 -16.63
N ILE A 224 16.33 -3.49 -15.37
CA ILE A 224 17.72 -3.83 -15.02
C ILE A 224 17.95 -5.34 -14.78
N ASN A 225 16.89 -6.14 -14.75
CA ASN A 225 16.91 -7.54 -14.35
C ASN A 225 17.90 -8.41 -15.17
N THR A 226 17.87 -8.31 -16.50
CA THR A 226 18.80 -9.06 -17.38
C THR A 226 20.25 -8.64 -17.17
N ILE A 227 20.49 -7.34 -16.92
CA ILE A 227 21.81 -6.76 -16.72
C ILE A 227 22.40 -7.26 -15.39
N MET A 228 21.66 -7.13 -14.29
CA MET A 228 22.11 -7.60 -12.98
C MET A 228 22.32 -9.12 -12.94
N GLN A 229 21.48 -9.88 -13.66
CA GLN A 229 21.67 -11.33 -13.83
C GLN A 229 22.98 -11.66 -14.55
N ALA A 230 23.29 -10.95 -15.64
CA ALA A 230 24.54 -11.13 -16.37
C ALA A 230 25.76 -10.78 -15.51
N CYS A 231 25.68 -9.73 -14.69
CA CYS A 231 26.71 -9.44 -13.69
C CYS A 231 26.91 -10.61 -12.73
N PHE A 232 25.85 -11.14 -12.11
CA PHE A 232 25.94 -12.28 -11.18
C PHE A 232 26.72 -13.45 -11.79
N PHE A 233 26.36 -13.89 -12.99
CA PHE A 233 27.05 -15.00 -13.65
C PHE A 233 28.50 -14.67 -14.02
N ALA A 234 28.80 -13.42 -14.36
CA ALA A 234 30.16 -13.02 -14.74
C ALA A 234 31.16 -13.01 -13.57
N ILE A 235 30.71 -12.73 -12.34
CA ILE A 235 31.59 -12.51 -11.17
C ILE A 235 31.31 -13.40 -9.96
N SER A 236 30.28 -14.25 -9.97
CA SER A 236 29.97 -15.16 -8.85
C SER A 236 30.89 -16.37 -8.76
N GLY A 237 31.42 -16.84 -9.89
CA GLY A 237 32.23 -18.07 -9.95
C GLY A 237 31.42 -19.38 -9.83
N VAL A 238 30.08 -19.32 -9.84
CA VAL A 238 29.22 -20.53 -9.82
C VAL A 238 29.35 -21.35 -11.10
N LEU A 239 29.59 -20.66 -12.22
CA LEU A 239 29.88 -21.25 -13.53
C LEU A 239 31.12 -20.60 -14.14
N PRO A 240 31.87 -21.30 -15.01
CA PRO A 240 32.87 -20.67 -15.85
C PRO A 240 32.26 -19.52 -16.66
N ARG A 241 32.94 -18.38 -16.71
CA ARG A 241 32.40 -17.13 -17.27
C ARG A 241 31.89 -17.28 -18.72
N GLU A 242 32.65 -17.94 -19.58
CA GLU A 242 32.28 -18.13 -20.99
C GLU A 242 31.03 -19.00 -21.14
N GLU A 243 30.96 -20.10 -20.39
CA GLU A 243 29.80 -20.99 -20.36
C GLU A 243 28.56 -20.25 -19.85
N ALA A 244 28.71 -19.47 -18.78
CA ALA A 244 27.61 -18.74 -18.18
C ALA A 244 27.00 -17.70 -19.14
N ILE A 245 27.83 -16.98 -19.90
CA ILE A 245 27.37 -16.00 -20.89
C ILE A 245 26.56 -16.68 -22.01
N GLU A 246 27.03 -17.80 -22.54
CA GLU A 246 26.30 -18.53 -23.58
C GLU A 246 24.97 -19.08 -23.06
N LYS A 247 24.94 -19.67 -21.86
CA LYS A 247 23.71 -20.17 -21.23
C LYS A 247 22.67 -19.08 -21.00
N ILE A 248 23.09 -17.86 -20.63
CA ILE A 248 22.19 -16.71 -20.51
C ILE A 248 21.60 -16.35 -21.87
N LYS A 249 22.43 -16.27 -22.93
CA LYS A 249 21.97 -15.97 -24.28
C LYS A 249 20.97 -17.03 -24.79
N ASP A 250 21.21 -18.30 -24.50
CA ASP A 250 20.28 -19.39 -24.81
C ASP A 250 18.94 -19.26 -24.06
N SER A 251 18.98 -18.98 -22.75
CA SER A 251 17.77 -18.76 -21.96
C SER A 251 16.97 -17.55 -22.45
N ILE A 252 17.64 -16.47 -22.89
CA ILE A 252 17.01 -15.30 -23.51
C ILE A 252 16.29 -15.70 -24.79
N ARG A 253 16.91 -16.51 -25.67
CA ARG A 253 16.29 -16.99 -26.91
C ARG A 253 15.04 -17.82 -26.62
N GLU A 254 15.11 -18.74 -25.66
CA GLU A 254 13.97 -19.58 -25.26
C GLU A 254 12.81 -18.75 -24.67
N THR A 255 13.14 -17.84 -23.73
CA THR A 255 12.16 -17.05 -22.97
C THR A 255 11.50 -15.98 -23.82
N TYR A 256 12.28 -15.28 -24.65
CA TYR A 256 11.84 -14.10 -25.39
C TYR A 256 11.61 -14.36 -26.88
N GLY A 257 11.94 -15.54 -27.42
CA GLY A 257 11.69 -15.87 -28.84
C GLY A 257 10.23 -15.68 -29.25
N LYS A 258 9.28 -15.98 -28.37
CA LYS A 258 7.82 -15.77 -28.60
C LYS A 258 7.39 -14.29 -28.60
N LYS A 259 8.27 -13.36 -28.25
CA LYS A 259 8.04 -11.91 -28.24
C LYS A 259 8.60 -11.20 -29.48
N GLY A 260 9.32 -11.91 -30.35
CA GLY A 260 9.89 -11.40 -31.60
C GLY A 260 11.41 -11.17 -31.51
N ASP A 261 12.09 -11.28 -32.65
CA ASP A 261 13.55 -11.23 -32.75
C ASP A 261 14.15 -9.93 -32.24
N GLU A 262 13.47 -8.79 -32.41
CA GLU A 262 13.93 -7.50 -31.92
C GLU A 262 14.12 -7.48 -30.39
N VAL A 263 13.17 -8.06 -29.64
CA VAL A 263 13.25 -8.15 -28.17
C VAL A 263 14.38 -9.09 -27.75
N VAL A 264 14.59 -10.18 -28.49
CA VAL A 264 15.71 -11.11 -28.23
C VAL A 264 17.05 -10.40 -28.45
N GLN A 265 17.21 -9.70 -29.56
CA GLN A 265 18.44 -8.96 -29.88
C GLN A 265 18.71 -7.83 -28.89
N GLN A 266 17.69 -7.10 -28.44
CA GLN A 266 17.83 -6.08 -27.39
C GLN A 266 18.38 -6.68 -26.08
N ASN A 267 17.87 -7.85 -25.67
CA ASN A 267 18.34 -8.52 -24.45
C ASN A 267 19.77 -9.08 -24.62
N ILE A 268 20.12 -9.63 -25.78
CA ILE A 268 21.50 -10.10 -26.06
C ILE A 268 22.47 -8.92 -26.05
N LYS A 269 22.12 -7.81 -26.73
CA LYS A 269 22.90 -6.56 -26.70
C LYS A 269 23.11 -6.06 -25.28
N ALA A 270 22.08 -6.14 -24.43
CA ALA A 270 22.20 -5.76 -23.03
C ALA A 270 23.21 -6.63 -22.26
N VAL A 271 23.26 -7.93 -22.51
CA VAL A 271 24.28 -8.82 -21.90
C VAL A 271 25.69 -8.41 -22.31
N ASP A 272 25.92 -8.16 -23.60
CA ASP A 272 27.25 -7.76 -24.08
C ASP A 272 27.67 -6.39 -23.53
N ASN A 273 26.75 -5.42 -23.53
CA ASN A 273 26.96 -4.10 -22.94
C ASN A 273 27.22 -4.16 -21.44
N THR A 274 26.57 -5.10 -20.73
CA THR A 274 26.79 -5.32 -19.30
C THR A 274 28.24 -5.64 -19.00
N LEU A 275 28.84 -6.56 -19.76
CA LEU A 275 30.22 -6.99 -19.54
C LEU A 275 31.23 -5.86 -19.78
N ALA A 276 30.92 -4.93 -20.68
CA ALA A 276 31.74 -3.76 -20.96
C ALA A 276 31.63 -2.65 -19.89
N ASN A 277 30.53 -2.61 -19.14
CA ASN A 277 30.23 -1.58 -18.14
C ASN A 277 30.26 -2.08 -16.69
N LEU A 278 30.62 -3.35 -16.47
CA LEU A 278 30.84 -3.92 -15.16
C LEU A 278 32.28 -3.63 -14.72
N HIS A 279 32.44 -2.91 -13.62
CA HIS A 279 33.73 -2.45 -13.14
C HIS A 279 34.01 -2.94 -11.72
N GLU A 280 35.25 -3.37 -11.47
CA GLU A 280 35.75 -3.62 -10.13
C GLU A 280 36.12 -2.27 -9.48
N VAL A 281 35.71 -2.07 -8.23
CA VAL A 281 35.99 -0.87 -7.43
C VAL A 281 37.11 -1.20 -6.46
N LYS A 282 38.13 -0.35 -6.42
CA LYS A 282 39.22 -0.49 -5.46
C LYS A 282 38.72 -0.13 -4.06
N ILE A 283 38.82 -1.08 -3.13
CA ILE A 283 38.49 -0.88 -1.71
C ILE A 283 39.62 -0.10 -1.03
N GLY A 284 39.24 0.90 -0.23
CA GLY A 284 40.18 1.70 0.58
C GLY A 284 40.76 0.91 1.75
N ALA A 285 41.90 1.35 2.27
CA ALA A 285 42.54 0.69 3.42
C ALA A 285 41.83 0.99 4.76
N THR A 286 41.03 2.06 4.81
CA THR A 286 40.32 2.54 6.01
C THR A 286 38.90 2.96 5.65
N ALA A 287 37.95 2.78 6.56
CA ALA A 287 36.59 3.29 6.41
C ALA A 287 36.55 4.77 6.80
N ASP A 288 36.76 5.66 5.83
CA ASP A 288 36.92 7.11 5.99
C ASP A 288 35.69 7.93 5.56
N SER A 289 34.62 7.26 5.12
CA SER A 289 33.37 7.92 4.77
C SER A 289 32.79 8.71 5.94
N GLN A 290 32.34 9.94 5.65
CA GLN A 290 31.62 10.79 6.60
C GLN A 290 30.11 10.51 6.60
N LYS A 291 29.65 9.56 5.76
CA LYS A 291 28.25 9.18 5.67
C LYS A 291 27.98 8.01 6.59
N GLU A 292 26.97 8.13 7.42
CA GLU A 292 26.44 7.01 8.22
C GLU A 292 25.26 6.35 7.53
N MET A 293 24.82 5.22 8.08
CA MET A 293 23.53 4.65 7.73
C MET A 293 22.43 5.65 8.04
N ARG A 294 21.46 5.74 7.14
CA ARG A 294 20.26 6.53 7.34
C ARG A 294 19.47 5.94 8.50
N PRO A 295 19.01 6.77 9.45
CA PRO A 295 18.05 6.33 10.46
C PRO A 295 16.80 5.70 9.80
N PRO A 296 16.24 4.62 10.36
CA PRO A 296 15.04 3.97 9.82
C PRO A 296 13.78 4.85 9.93
N ILE A 297 13.82 5.87 10.79
CA ILE A 297 12.76 6.88 10.97
C ILE A 297 13.35 8.28 11.01
N VAL A 298 12.56 9.29 10.63
CA VAL A 298 12.97 10.71 10.59
C VAL A 298 12.09 11.55 11.50
N GLY A 299 12.71 12.48 12.24
CA GLY A 299 12.03 13.46 13.10
C GLY A 299 11.65 12.91 14.48
N ASP A 300 10.91 13.71 15.25
CA ASP A 300 10.47 13.36 16.60
C ASP A 300 9.27 12.41 16.53
N ALA A 301 9.47 11.17 16.97
CA ALA A 301 8.45 10.13 16.96
C ALA A 301 8.15 9.60 18.39
N PRO A 302 6.94 9.07 18.64
CA PRO A 302 6.61 8.41 19.91
C PRO A 302 7.56 7.25 20.21
N GLU A 303 7.75 6.93 21.49
CA GLU A 303 8.66 5.88 21.96
C GLU A 303 8.43 4.53 21.25
N PHE A 304 7.17 4.11 21.09
CA PHE A 304 6.83 2.88 20.36
C PHE A 304 7.32 2.90 18.90
N VAL A 305 7.30 4.06 18.23
CA VAL A 305 7.83 4.19 16.87
C VAL A 305 9.35 4.06 16.87
N CYS A 306 10.03 4.72 17.81
CA CYS A 306 11.48 4.71 17.94
C CYS A 306 12.06 3.35 18.35
N ASN A 307 11.39 2.65 19.25
CA ASN A 307 11.93 1.44 19.88
C ASN A 307 11.45 0.15 19.21
N VAL A 308 10.22 0.14 18.66
CA VAL A 308 9.61 -1.06 18.07
C VAL A 308 9.57 -0.94 16.55
N LEU A 309 8.87 0.07 16.02
CA LEU A 309 8.65 0.16 14.57
C LEU A 309 9.94 0.42 13.80
N ALA A 310 10.85 1.24 14.34
CA ALA A 310 12.15 1.51 13.74
C ALA A 310 12.98 0.23 13.57
N LYS A 311 12.98 -0.68 14.57
CA LYS A 311 13.65 -1.99 14.48
C LYS A 311 13.02 -2.84 13.37
N ILE A 312 11.70 -2.88 13.27
CA ILE A 312 11.01 -3.61 12.18
C ILE A 312 11.38 -3.02 10.80
N ILE A 313 11.37 -1.68 10.66
CA ILE A 313 11.76 -0.99 9.41
C ILE A 313 13.21 -1.31 9.04
N ALA A 314 14.11 -1.37 10.02
CA ALA A 314 15.52 -1.71 9.84
C ALA A 314 15.77 -3.21 9.51
N GLY A 315 14.73 -4.05 9.54
CA GLY A 315 14.86 -5.50 9.34
C GLY A 315 15.34 -6.26 10.58
N GLU A 316 15.19 -5.67 11.77
CA GLU A 316 15.63 -6.19 13.07
C GLU A 316 14.43 -6.57 13.96
N GLY A 317 13.24 -6.72 13.38
CA GLY A 317 12.00 -7.01 14.10
C GLY A 317 12.04 -8.32 14.89
N ASP A 318 12.87 -9.29 14.49
CA ASP A 318 13.04 -10.55 15.21
C ASP A 318 13.67 -10.42 16.60
N SER A 319 14.36 -9.30 16.86
CA SER A 319 15.00 -8.98 18.15
C SER A 319 14.05 -8.36 19.18
N ILE A 320 12.82 -8.03 18.78
CA ILE A 320 11.84 -7.37 19.64
C ILE A 320 11.29 -8.39 20.66
N PRO A 321 11.39 -8.11 21.97
CA PRO A 321 10.84 -9.00 22.99
C PRO A 321 9.32 -8.94 23.07
N VAL A 322 8.70 -9.95 23.67
CA VAL A 322 7.25 -10.05 23.82
C VAL A 322 6.68 -8.86 24.58
N SER A 323 7.38 -8.35 25.60
CA SER A 323 6.94 -7.21 26.41
C SER A 323 6.80 -5.89 25.64
N GLU A 324 7.50 -5.73 24.51
CA GLU A 324 7.45 -4.53 23.67
C GLU A 324 6.25 -4.53 22.71
N LEU A 325 5.55 -5.67 22.56
CA LEU A 325 4.43 -5.81 21.61
C LEU A 325 3.06 -5.69 22.33
N PRO A 326 2.06 -5.05 21.69
CA PRO A 326 0.72 -4.94 22.26
C PRO A 326 0.03 -6.31 22.29
N ALA A 327 -0.52 -6.68 23.44
CA ALA A 327 -1.16 -7.99 23.66
C ALA A 327 -2.41 -8.22 22.80
N ASP A 328 -3.07 -7.15 22.36
CA ASP A 328 -4.28 -7.16 21.53
C ASP A 328 -3.99 -6.88 20.04
N GLY A 329 -2.73 -6.61 19.68
CA GLY A 329 -2.35 -6.25 18.32
C GLY A 329 -2.73 -4.83 17.89
N THR A 330 -3.08 -3.93 18.81
CA THR A 330 -3.40 -2.53 18.48
C THR A 330 -2.15 -1.69 18.26
N TYR A 331 -2.03 -1.06 17.08
CA TYR A 331 -0.90 -0.21 16.70
C TYR A 331 -1.29 1.26 16.57
N PRO A 332 -0.35 2.20 16.79
CA PRO A 332 -0.62 3.61 16.59
C PRO A 332 -0.86 3.96 15.12
N VAL A 333 -1.65 5.00 14.92
CA VAL A 333 -1.93 5.61 13.62
C VAL A 333 -0.88 6.68 13.28
N GLY A 334 -0.73 7.00 11.99
CA GLY A 334 0.05 8.12 11.49
C GLY A 334 1.55 7.88 11.53
N THR A 335 1.98 6.62 11.43
CA THR A 335 3.39 6.25 11.53
C THR A 335 4.12 6.23 10.18
N SER A 336 3.40 6.17 9.06
CA SER A 336 4.00 6.22 7.71
C SER A 336 4.82 7.49 7.44
N LYS A 337 4.46 8.62 8.06
CA LYS A 337 5.15 9.91 7.91
C LYS A 337 6.60 9.90 8.35
N PHE A 338 6.99 8.96 9.21
CA PHE A 338 8.35 8.84 9.74
C PHE A 338 9.27 8.03 8.83
N GLU A 339 8.73 7.23 7.90
CA GLU A 339 9.51 6.27 7.10
C GLU A 339 10.35 6.95 6.00
N LYS A 340 9.78 7.97 5.33
CA LYS A 340 10.47 8.79 4.31
C LYS A 340 11.24 7.96 3.26
N ARG A 341 10.59 6.98 2.65
CA ARG A 341 11.21 5.87 1.88
C ARG A 341 12.15 6.29 0.74
N ASN A 342 12.00 7.50 0.19
CA ASN A 342 12.86 8.09 -0.83
C ASN A 342 13.01 7.21 -2.09
N LEU A 343 11.87 6.86 -2.70
CA LEU A 343 11.81 5.89 -3.80
C LEU A 343 11.82 6.52 -5.20
N ALA A 344 11.38 7.76 -5.32
CA ALA A 344 11.21 8.40 -6.63
C ALA A 344 12.54 8.82 -7.25
N GLN A 345 12.76 8.49 -8.52
CA GLN A 345 13.88 9.05 -9.29
C GLN A 345 13.60 10.49 -9.74
N GLU A 346 12.33 10.77 -10.07
CA GLU A 346 11.85 12.09 -10.45
C GLU A 346 10.67 12.52 -9.55
N ILE A 347 10.57 13.83 -9.28
CA ILE A 347 9.47 14.42 -8.51
C ILE A 347 8.82 15.59 -9.28
N PRO A 348 7.53 15.89 -9.02
CA PRO A 348 6.88 17.05 -9.63
C PRO A 348 7.42 18.35 -9.05
N VAL A 349 7.86 19.26 -9.92
CA VAL A 349 8.26 20.62 -9.58
C VAL A 349 7.15 21.58 -9.97
N TRP A 350 6.78 22.46 -9.04
CA TRP A 350 5.72 23.45 -9.22
C TRP A 350 6.24 24.76 -9.84
N GLU A 351 5.49 25.25 -10.83
CA GLU A 351 5.68 26.53 -11.54
C GLU A 351 4.52 27.48 -11.22
N PRO A 352 4.70 28.41 -10.27
CA PRO A 352 3.62 29.26 -9.75
C PRO A 352 2.91 30.11 -10.81
N GLU A 353 3.66 30.61 -11.79
CA GLU A 353 3.18 31.53 -12.82
C GLU A 353 2.12 30.91 -13.75
N LEU A 354 2.21 29.60 -13.99
CA LEU A 354 1.24 28.85 -14.80
C LEU A 354 0.05 28.33 -13.97
N CYS A 355 0.20 28.22 -12.65
CA CYS A 355 -0.76 27.54 -11.79
C CYS A 355 -2.11 28.27 -11.74
N ILE A 356 -3.21 27.51 -11.83
CA ILE A 356 -4.59 28.04 -11.76
C ILE A 356 -5.32 27.70 -10.45
N GLU A 357 -4.60 27.22 -9.43
CA GLU A 357 -5.15 26.97 -8.07
C GLU A 357 -6.33 25.98 -8.03
N CYS A 358 -6.31 24.97 -8.88
CA CYS A 358 -7.43 24.04 -9.01
C CYS A 358 -7.45 22.89 -7.98
N GLY A 359 -6.35 22.64 -7.26
CA GLY A 359 -6.22 21.52 -6.30
C GLY A 359 -6.21 20.10 -6.89
N LYS A 360 -6.39 19.93 -8.21
CA LYS A 360 -6.49 18.61 -8.85
C LYS A 360 -5.23 17.74 -8.70
N CYS A 361 -4.05 18.35 -8.61
CA CYS A 361 -2.81 17.64 -8.34
C CYS A 361 -2.81 16.95 -6.95
N SER A 362 -3.33 17.62 -5.93
CA SER A 362 -3.52 17.06 -4.58
C SER A 362 -4.59 15.97 -4.58
N MET A 363 -5.70 16.18 -5.30
CA MET A 363 -6.78 15.20 -5.42
C MET A 363 -6.32 13.89 -6.07
N ALA A 364 -5.55 13.99 -7.15
CA ALA A 364 -5.05 12.85 -7.92
C ALA A 364 -3.91 12.09 -7.23
N CYS A 365 -3.24 12.68 -6.23
CA CYS A 365 -2.09 12.05 -5.60
C CYS A 365 -2.49 10.80 -4.78
N PRO A 366 -1.99 9.61 -5.13
CA PRO A 366 -2.32 8.38 -4.42
C PRO A 366 -1.63 8.23 -3.06
N HIS A 367 -0.67 9.09 -2.73
CA HIS A 367 0.14 9.00 -1.50
C HIS A 367 0.08 10.26 -0.63
N ALA A 368 -0.75 11.25 -0.98
CA ALA A 368 -0.78 12.56 -0.32
C ALA A 368 0.61 13.26 -0.25
N ALA A 369 1.50 12.93 -1.20
CA ALA A 369 2.87 13.44 -1.33
C ALA A 369 2.95 14.77 -2.10
N ILE A 370 1.81 15.33 -2.52
CA ILE A 370 1.72 16.71 -3.00
C ILE A 370 0.44 17.31 -2.41
N ARG A 371 0.57 18.47 -1.76
CA ARG A 371 -0.53 19.15 -1.05
C ARG A 371 -0.59 20.61 -1.43
N ILE A 372 -1.70 21.23 -1.07
CA ILE A 372 -1.95 22.64 -1.28
C ILE A 372 -2.31 23.29 0.06
N LYS A 373 -1.86 24.53 0.28
CA LYS A 373 -2.29 25.37 1.40
C LYS A 373 -2.56 26.79 0.91
N VAL A 374 -3.50 27.43 1.59
CA VAL A 374 -3.79 28.86 1.52
C VAL A 374 -3.60 29.42 2.92
N TYR A 375 -2.88 30.53 3.07
CA TYR A 375 -2.49 31.04 4.38
C TYR A 375 -2.16 32.54 4.32
N GLU A 376 -2.14 33.19 5.47
CA GLU A 376 -1.84 34.62 5.58
C GLU A 376 -0.36 34.92 5.24
N PRO A 377 -0.04 36.09 4.67
CA PRO A 377 1.34 36.41 4.27
C PRO A 377 2.38 36.38 5.40
N ASP A 378 1.97 36.61 6.64
CA ASP A 378 2.82 36.57 7.83
C ASP A 378 3.41 35.17 8.11
N GLN A 379 2.74 34.11 7.65
CA GLN A 379 3.26 32.75 7.78
C GLN A 379 4.54 32.52 6.97
N LEU A 380 4.95 33.44 6.08
CA LEU A 380 6.16 33.33 5.26
C LEU A 380 7.44 33.90 5.91
N GLU A 381 7.38 34.48 7.11
CA GLU A 381 8.54 35.14 7.75
C GLU A 381 9.78 34.25 7.83
N ASN A 382 9.60 32.95 8.11
CA ASN A 382 10.67 31.96 8.25
C ASN A 382 10.75 30.98 7.07
N ALA A 383 10.14 31.32 5.93
CA ALA A 383 10.13 30.44 4.78
C ALA A 383 11.55 30.21 4.24
N PRO A 384 11.94 28.96 3.91
CA PRO A 384 13.18 28.69 3.19
C PRO A 384 13.28 29.52 1.92
N ALA A 385 14.48 29.95 1.52
CA ALA A 385 14.66 30.79 0.32
C ALA A 385 14.13 30.14 -0.98
N THR A 386 14.07 28.81 -1.02
CA THR A 386 13.54 28.02 -2.14
C THR A 386 12.03 27.75 -2.04
N PHE A 387 11.37 28.18 -0.96
CA PHE A 387 9.94 27.95 -0.75
C PHE A 387 9.13 28.85 -1.68
N LYS A 388 8.37 28.22 -2.58
CA LYS A 388 7.57 28.94 -3.57
C LYS A 388 6.20 29.26 -3.01
N SER A 389 5.70 30.46 -3.32
CA SER A 389 4.31 30.85 -3.09
C SER A 389 3.87 31.85 -4.15
N LEU A 390 2.55 31.98 -4.35
CA LEU A 390 1.94 33.03 -5.17
C LEU A 390 0.81 33.73 -4.39
N GLU A 391 0.39 34.90 -4.86
CA GLU A 391 -0.81 35.57 -4.31
C GLU A 391 -2.05 34.83 -4.79
N ALA A 392 -2.91 34.43 -3.85
CA ALA A 392 -4.09 33.63 -4.17
C ALA A 392 -5.03 34.39 -5.12
N LYS A 393 -5.38 33.76 -6.24
CA LYS A 393 -6.22 34.34 -7.31
C LYS A 393 -7.71 34.25 -6.99
N ALA A 394 -8.13 33.33 -6.13
CA ALA A 394 -9.53 33.20 -5.75
C ALA A 394 -10.03 34.40 -4.93
N LYS A 395 -11.22 34.93 -5.25
CA LYS A 395 -11.77 36.13 -4.62
C LYS A 395 -11.94 36.01 -3.09
N ASN A 396 -12.26 34.82 -2.60
CA ASN A 396 -12.41 34.51 -1.18
C ASN A 396 -11.08 34.44 -0.41
N TRP A 397 -9.94 34.46 -1.11
CA TRP A 397 -8.59 34.40 -0.53
C TRP A 397 -7.77 35.65 -0.85
N LYS A 398 -8.44 36.76 -1.16
CA LYS A 398 -7.77 38.01 -1.52
C LYS A 398 -6.84 38.45 -0.38
N GLY A 399 -5.57 38.69 -0.70
CA GLY A 399 -4.54 39.06 0.27
C GLY A 399 -3.79 37.87 0.88
N MET A 400 -4.25 36.64 0.65
CA MET A 400 -3.58 35.42 1.13
C MET A 400 -2.55 34.90 0.12
N ARG A 401 -1.73 33.95 0.58
CA ARG A 401 -0.74 33.22 -0.22
C ARG A 401 -1.23 31.82 -0.52
N TYR A 402 -0.83 31.27 -1.66
CA TYR A 402 -1.11 29.91 -2.08
C TYR A 402 0.18 29.18 -2.42
N THR A 403 0.31 27.93 -1.99
CA THR A 403 1.46 27.05 -2.30
C THR A 403 0.99 25.66 -2.69
N VAL A 404 1.65 25.08 -3.70
CA VAL A 404 1.67 23.63 -3.94
C VAL A 404 3.03 23.11 -3.51
N GLN A 405 3.08 22.18 -2.56
CA GLN A 405 4.34 21.63 -2.04
C GLN A 405 4.35 20.11 -2.18
N VAL A 406 5.50 19.58 -2.60
CA VAL A 406 5.78 18.14 -2.72
C VAL A 406 6.56 17.64 -1.50
N ALA A 407 6.25 16.43 -1.04
CA ALA A 407 7.03 15.67 -0.08
C ALA A 407 8.03 14.79 -0.88
N PRO A 408 9.28 15.21 -1.08
CA PRO A 408 10.18 14.54 -2.02
C PRO A 408 10.48 13.09 -1.63
N GLU A 409 10.62 12.82 -0.34
CA GLU A 409 10.97 11.50 0.19
C GLU A 409 9.79 10.53 0.29
N ASP A 410 8.55 11.03 0.16
CA ASP A 410 7.34 10.19 0.16
C ASP A 410 6.69 10.10 -1.23
N CYS A 411 7.14 10.91 -2.18
CA CYS A 411 6.72 10.81 -3.56
C CYS A 411 7.19 9.49 -4.16
N THR A 412 6.33 8.87 -4.97
CA THR A 412 6.66 7.62 -5.70
C THR A 412 6.93 7.88 -7.19
N GLY A 413 6.98 9.13 -7.63
CA GLY A 413 7.26 9.49 -9.03
C GLY A 413 6.18 9.06 -10.05
N CYS A 414 4.94 8.80 -9.62
CA CYS A 414 3.91 8.22 -10.50
C CYS A 414 3.33 9.15 -11.57
N GLN A 415 3.66 10.44 -11.54
CA GLN A 415 3.25 11.46 -12.53
C GLN A 415 1.74 11.78 -12.61
N LEU A 416 0.88 11.14 -11.81
CA LEU A 416 -0.58 11.40 -11.84
C LEU A 416 -0.94 12.86 -11.56
N CYS A 417 -0.21 13.55 -10.69
CA CYS A 417 -0.41 14.97 -10.41
C CYS A 417 -0.08 15.87 -11.62
N VAL A 418 0.93 15.49 -12.42
CA VAL A 418 1.32 16.16 -13.67
C VAL A 418 0.30 15.87 -14.78
N SER A 419 -0.17 14.63 -14.88
CA SER A 419 -1.29 14.24 -15.77
C SER A 419 -2.55 15.07 -15.44
N ALA A 420 -2.93 15.13 -14.15
CA ALA A 420 -4.08 15.86 -13.67
C ALA A 420 -4.01 17.38 -13.88
N CYS A 421 -2.80 17.95 -14.00
CA CYS A 421 -2.62 19.40 -14.12
C CYS A 421 -3.22 19.94 -15.43
N PRO A 422 -4.29 20.76 -15.37
CA PRO A 422 -4.92 21.31 -16.57
C PRO A 422 -4.22 22.57 -17.09
N ALA A 423 -3.39 23.21 -16.24
CA ALA A 423 -2.66 24.41 -16.60
C ALA A 423 -1.50 24.09 -17.54
N ARG A 424 -1.46 24.77 -18.69
CA ARG A 424 -0.46 24.62 -19.75
C ARG A 424 0.12 25.98 -20.12
N ASP A 425 1.42 26.00 -20.41
CA ASP A 425 2.04 27.14 -21.07
C ASP A 425 1.45 27.29 -22.48
N ARG A 426 1.19 28.53 -22.89
CA ARG A 426 0.68 28.84 -24.24
C ARG A 426 1.80 28.99 -25.27
N GLN A 427 3.03 29.18 -24.81
CA GLN A 427 4.19 29.45 -25.65
C GLN A 427 5.07 28.20 -25.83
N VAL A 428 5.16 27.35 -24.81
CA VAL A 428 5.98 26.14 -24.83
C VAL A 428 5.10 24.90 -24.79
N GLU A 429 5.10 24.12 -25.88
CA GLU A 429 4.33 22.89 -25.96
C GLU A 429 4.81 21.88 -24.89
N GLY A 430 3.87 21.23 -24.21
CA GLY A 430 4.15 20.22 -23.18
C GLY A 430 4.47 20.76 -21.79
N ARG A 431 4.88 22.04 -21.64
CA ARG A 431 5.16 22.66 -20.35
C ARG A 431 3.85 22.94 -19.58
N LYS A 432 3.78 22.46 -18.33
CA LYS A 432 2.63 22.65 -17.43
C LYS A 432 3.03 23.40 -16.16
N ALA A 433 2.05 23.70 -15.29
CA ALA A 433 2.34 24.23 -13.95
C ALA A 433 3.01 23.20 -13.00
N LEU A 434 3.05 21.93 -13.39
CA LEU A 434 3.76 20.86 -12.69
C LEU A 434 4.47 20.01 -13.75
N ASN A 435 5.79 19.82 -13.60
CA ASN A 435 6.62 19.02 -14.51
C ASN A 435 7.51 18.08 -13.70
N MET A 436 7.87 16.92 -14.26
CA MET A 436 8.78 15.97 -13.59
C MET A 436 10.23 16.41 -13.77
N HIS A 437 11.02 16.33 -12.70
CA HIS A 437 12.47 16.58 -12.71
C HIS A 437 13.20 15.58 -11.81
N ASP A 438 14.50 15.38 -12.08
CA ASP A 438 15.38 14.56 -11.25
C ASP A 438 15.32 14.99 -9.77
N GLN A 439 15.12 14.00 -8.90
CA GLN A 439 14.90 14.23 -7.47
C GLN A 439 16.19 14.57 -6.72
N ALA A 440 17.31 13.92 -7.08
CA ALA A 440 18.58 14.04 -6.36
C ALA A 440 19.04 15.49 -6.08
N PRO A 441 19.07 16.41 -7.07
CA PRO A 441 19.46 17.80 -6.80
C PRO A 441 18.44 18.60 -5.98
N LEU A 442 17.18 18.17 -5.95
CA LEU A 442 16.06 18.88 -5.32
C LEU A 442 15.73 18.37 -3.92
N ARG A 443 16.08 17.11 -3.60
CA ARG A 443 15.64 16.41 -2.38
C ARG A 443 15.83 17.24 -1.12
N LYS A 444 17.05 17.76 -0.91
CA LYS A 444 17.40 18.47 0.33
C LYS A 444 16.59 19.76 0.49
N THR A 445 16.50 20.57 -0.57
CA THR A 445 15.76 21.83 -0.55
C THR A 445 14.27 21.61 -0.43
N GLU A 446 13.71 20.66 -1.18
CA GLU A 446 12.28 20.33 -1.12
C GLU A 446 11.88 19.67 0.20
N SER A 447 12.78 18.95 0.88
CA SER A 447 12.51 18.39 2.22
C SER A 447 12.41 19.48 3.28
N ALA A 448 13.26 20.51 3.19
CA ALA A 448 13.16 21.70 4.05
C ALA A 448 11.87 22.49 3.76
N CYS A 449 11.54 22.69 2.48
CA CYS A 449 10.27 23.32 2.07
C CYS A 449 9.05 22.52 2.53
N TRP A 450 9.09 21.18 2.46
CA TRP A 450 8.03 20.30 2.96
C TRP A 450 7.86 20.42 4.47
N SER A 451 8.96 20.41 5.23
CA SER A 451 8.93 20.56 6.68
C SER A 451 8.27 21.90 7.07
N PHE A 452 8.72 23.00 6.46
CA PHE A 452 8.10 24.31 6.64
C PHE A 452 6.61 24.34 6.24
N PHE A 453 6.25 23.71 5.11
CA PHE A 453 4.86 23.61 4.66
C PHE A 453 3.95 22.89 5.66
N ILE A 454 4.46 21.87 6.35
CA ILE A 454 3.71 21.17 7.40
C ILE A 454 3.47 22.08 8.61
N ASP A 455 4.43 22.94 8.96
CA ASP A 455 4.31 23.87 10.08
C ASP A 455 3.31 25.02 9.85
N ILE A 456 3.02 25.37 8.59
CA ILE A 456 1.95 26.31 8.26
C ILE A 456 0.61 25.74 8.78
N PRO A 457 -0.20 26.51 9.53
CA PRO A 457 -1.49 26.02 10.02
C PRO A 457 -2.41 25.49 8.91
N GLU A 458 -3.16 24.43 9.20
CA GLU A 458 -4.19 23.93 8.30
C GLU A 458 -5.33 24.96 8.15
N PHE A 459 -5.92 25.04 6.95
CA PHE A 459 -7.01 25.99 6.68
C PHE A 459 -8.25 25.64 7.52
N ASP A 460 -8.93 26.66 8.05
CA ASP A 460 -10.12 26.46 8.89
C ASP A 460 -11.22 25.71 8.14
N ARG A 461 -11.54 24.49 8.61
CA ARG A 461 -12.55 23.61 8.00
C ARG A 461 -13.93 24.26 7.91
N ASN A 462 -14.27 25.20 8.80
CA ASN A 462 -15.56 25.90 8.78
C ASN A 462 -15.67 26.90 7.60
N GLN A 463 -14.56 27.27 6.98
CA GLN A 463 -14.51 28.21 5.87
C GLN A 463 -14.34 27.52 4.50
N ILE A 464 -14.31 26.19 4.48
CA ILE A 464 -14.13 25.39 3.26
C ILE A 464 -15.49 25.06 2.64
N ASN A 465 -15.69 25.45 1.38
CA ASN A 465 -16.78 24.90 0.59
C ASN A 465 -16.41 23.51 0.06
N GLN A 466 -16.84 22.47 0.77
CA GLN A 466 -16.55 21.07 0.43
C GLN A 466 -17.06 20.62 -0.95
N ARG A 467 -17.96 21.39 -1.60
CA ARG A 467 -18.48 21.07 -2.94
C ARG A 467 -17.54 21.50 -4.07
N LEU A 468 -16.51 22.29 -3.77
CA LEU A 468 -15.54 22.79 -4.73
C LEU A 468 -14.18 22.13 -4.51
N ILE A 469 -13.68 21.38 -5.51
CA ILE A 469 -12.41 20.63 -5.39
C ILE A 469 -11.26 21.52 -4.91
N LYS A 470 -11.13 22.73 -5.46
CA LYS A 470 -10.05 23.67 -5.10
C LYS A 470 -10.03 24.04 -3.61
N GLU A 471 -11.19 24.04 -2.95
CA GLU A 471 -11.31 24.35 -1.52
C GLU A 471 -11.29 23.08 -0.69
N GLN A 472 -11.98 22.04 -1.14
CA GLN A 472 -12.02 20.74 -0.47
C GLN A 472 -10.61 20.14 -0.32
N GLN A 473 -9.74 20.32 -1.31
CA GLN A 473 -8.35 19.84 -1.24
C GLN A 473 -7.43 20.65 -0.30
N LEU A 474 -7.93 21.72 0.35
CA LEU A 474 -7.26 22.36 1.49
C LEU A 474 -7.43 21.57 2.79
N GLN A 475 -8.40 20.64 2.88
CA GLN A 475 -8.54 19.79 4.04
C GLN A 475 -7.34 18.83 4.15
N GLN A 476 -6.75 18.77 5.33
CA GLN A 476 -5.65 17.85 5.64
C GLN A 476 -6.04 16.40 5.28
N PRO A 477 -5.24 15.69 4.47
CA PRO A 477 -5.44 14.26 4.27
C PRO A 477 -5.05 13.49 5.53
N LEU A 478 -5.93 12.61 6.00
CA LEU A 478 -5.67 11.70 7.13
C LEU A 478 -5.42 10.26 6.65
N PHE A 479 -4.97 10.13 5.40
CA PHE A 479 -4.45 8.92 4.80
C PHE A 479 -3.26 9.31 3.91
N GLU A 480 -2.04 9.07 4.38
CA GLU A 480 -0.81 9.57 3.78
C GLU A 480 0.28 8.50 3.69
N PHE A 481 1.06 8.53 2.61
CA PHE A 481 2.30 7.74 2.44
C PHE A 481 2.13 6.21 2.56
N SER A 482 0.98 5.70 2.11
CA SER A 482 0.68 4.26 2.15
C SER A 482 1.66 3.38 1.36
N GLY A 483 1.71 2.09 1.67
CA GLY A 483 2.48 1.07 0.94
C GLY A 483 1.92 0.68 -0.44
N ALA A 484 0.98 1.45 -0.99
CA ALA A 484 0.35 1.17 -2.27
C ALA A 484 1.29 1.39 -3.47
N CYS A 485 0.95 0.80 -4.62
CA CYS A 485 1.70 0.95 -5.86
C CYS A 485 1.85 2.42 -6.29
N ALA A 486 2.95 2.76 -6.97
CA ALA A 486 3.08 4.05 -7.64
C ALA A 486 1.95 4.21 -8.67
N GLY A 487 1.11 5.23 -8.50
CA GLY A 487 -0.06 5.44 -9.35
C GLY A 487 -1.23 4.51 -9.03
N CYS A 488 -1.38 4.05 -7.78
CA CYS A 488 -2.51 3.22 -7.37
C CYS A 488 -3.86 3.93 -7.60
N GLY A 489 -4.81 3.25 -8.23
CA GLY A 489 -6.14 3.79 -8.49
C GLY A 489 -7.10 3.74 -7.30
N GLU A 490 -6.76 3.09 -6.19
CA GLU A 490 -7.63 2.93 -5.02
C GLU A 490 -7.47 4.09 -4.01
N THR A 491 -6.22 4.43 -3.67
CA THR A 491 -5.91 5.33 -2.56
C THR A 491 -6.38 6.78 -2.71
N PRO A 492 -6.54 7.38 -3.92
CA PRO A 492 -7.16 8.70 -4.04
C PRO A 492 -8.58 8.77 -3.46
N TYR A 493 -9.36 7.69 -3.56
CA TYR A 493 -10.71 7.61 -2.98
C TYR A 493 -10.68 7.50 -1.46
N VAL A 494 -9.77 6.67 -0.91
CA VAL A 494 -9.58 6.56 0.55
C VAL A 494 -9.09 7.90 1.13
N LYS A 495 -8.14 8.56 0.47
CA LYS A 495 -7.67 9.90 0.83
C LYS A 495 -8.82 10.90 0.86
N LEU A 496 -9.66 10.94 -0.18
CA LEU A 496 -10.83 11.81 -0.24
C LEU A 496 -11.80 11.55 0.94
N MET A 497 -12.11 10.29 1.23
CA MET A 497 -12.95 9.89 2.37
C MET A 497 -12.39 10.45 3.69
N THR A 498 -11.08 10.31 3.91
CA THR A 498 -10.44 10.79 5.14
C THR A 498 -10.35 12.32 5.22
N GLN A 499 -10.19 13.04 4.10
CA GLN A 499 -10.23 14.50 4.09
C GLN A 499 -11.61 15.02 4.51
N LEU A 500 -12.67 14.41 3.96
CA LEU A 500 -14.05 14.79 4.20
C LEU A 500 -14.48 14.46 5.64
N PHE A 501 -14.25 13.21 6.10
CA PHE A 501 -14.91 12.68 7.30
C PHE A 501 -13.94 12.17 8.38
N GLY A 502 -12.63 12.27 8.15
CA GLY A 502 -11.61 11.53 8.92
C GLY A 502 -11.59 11.83 10.42
N ASP A 503 -12.00 13.00 10.85
CA ASP A 503 -12.05 13.39 12.27
C ASP A 503 -13.20 12.74 13.08
N ARG A 504 -14.03 11.93 12.41
CA ARG A 504 -15.15 11.17 12.97
C ARG A 504 -15.37 9.82 12.26
N LEU A 505 -14.38 9.35 11.53
CA LEU A 505 -14.46 8.17 10.66
C LEU A 505 -14.19 6.89 11.45
N VAL A 506 -15.01 5.87 11.22
CA VAL A 506 -14.83 4.51 11.73
C VAL A 506 -14.86 3.56 10.53
N VAL A 507 -13.76 2.85 10.29
CA VAL A 507 -13.55 2.01 9.10
C VAL A 507 -13.45 0.54 9.49
N GLY A 508 -14.39 -0.27 9.00
CA GLY A 508 -14.20 -1.70 8.83
C GLY A 508 -13.62 -1.95 7.44
N ASN A 509 -12.44 -2.55 7.36
CA ASN A 509 -11.76 -2.77 6.08
C ASN A 509 -11.66 -4.26 5.75
N ALA A 510 -12.01 -4.65 4.53
CA ALA A 510 -11.88 -6.02 4.06
C ALA A 510 -10.44 -6.38 3.78
N THR A 511 -10.10 -7.64 4.02
CA THR A 511 -8.79 -8.16 3.65
C THR A 511 -8.61 -8.08 2.14
N GLY A 512 -7.47 -7.56 1.71
CA GLY A 512 -7.20 -7.26 0.30
C GLY A 512 -6.21 -6.11 0.16
N CYS A 513 -6.15 -5.55 -1.04
CA CYS A 513 -5.27 -4.44 -1.40
C CYS A 513 -5.31 -3.32 -0.35
N SER A 514 -6.53 -2.89 0.00
CA SER A 514 -6.80 -1.82 0.96
C SER A 514 -6.37 -2.09 2.38
N SER A 515 -6.48 -3.33 2.86
CA SER A 515 -5.92 -3.70 4.17
C SER A 515 -4.40 -3.74 4.17
N ILE A 516 -3.80 -4.17 3.05
CA ILE A 516 -2.34 -4.31 2.95
C ILE A 516 -1.68 -2.93 2.91
N TYR A 517 -2.09 -2.03 2.01
CA TYR A 517 -1.50 -0.70 2.04
C TYR A 517 -2.01 0.15 3.22
N GLY A 518 -3.14 -0.22 3.84
CA GLY A 518 -3.86 0.56 4.85
C GLY A 518 -3.51 0.22 6.30
N GLY A 519 -2.95 -0.96 6.58
CA GLY A 519 -2.65 -1.40 7.94
C GLY A 519 -1.59 -2.49 8.05
N ASN A 520 -0.80 -2.74 7.00
CA ASN A 520 0.32 -3.68 7.10
C ASN A 520 1.51 -3.02 7.80
N LEU A 521 1.86 -3.58 8.95
CA LEU A 521 2.97 -3.16 9.80
C LEU A 521 4.32 -3.22 9.05
N PRO A 522 5.30 -2.37 9.40
CA PRO A 522 5.38 -1.56 10.63
C PRO A 522 4.67 -0.21 10.60
N THR A 523 4.30 0.31 9.43
CA THR A 523 3.78 1.68 9.32
C THR A 523 2.33 1.72 8.87
N THR A 524 1.56 2.66 9.43
CA THR A 524 0.14 2.86 9.14
C THR A 524 -0.07 4.23 8.49
N PRO A 525 -0.81 4.32 7.37
CA PRO A 525 -1.04 5.58 6.65
C PRO A 525 -2.22 6.41 7.18
N TYR A 526 -3.16 5.81 7.90
CA TYR A 526 -4.24 6.57 8.55
C TYR A 526 -3.62 7.45 9.62
N ALA A 527 -3.97 8.73 9.68
CA ALA A 527 -3.35 9.71 10.57
C ALA A 527 -4.39 10.47 11.41
N CYS A 528 -3.91 11.29 12.35
CA CYS A 528 -4.74 12.21 13.11
C CYS A 528 -4.46 13.66 12.73
N ASN A 529 -5.46 14.51 12.88
CA ASN A 529 -5.30 15.96 12.81
C ASN A 529 -4.57 16.50 14.07
N PRO A 530 -4.23 17.80 14.14
CA PRO A 530 -3.56 18.39 15.31
C PRO A 530 -4.33 18.28 16.64
N GLN A 531 -5.65 18.02 16.60
CA GLN A 531 -6.48 17.79 17.80
C GLN A 531 -6.47 16.31 18.24
N GLY A 532 -5.70 15.44 17.57
CA GLY A 532 -5.65 14.01 17.85
C GLY A 532 -6.86 13.22 17.31
N LEU A 533 -7.71 13.83 16.49
CA LEU A 533 -8.86 13.18 15.87
C LEU A 533 -8.47 12.58 14.52
N GLY A 534 -8.80 11.32 14.30
CA GLY A 534 -8.52 10.63 13.04
C GLY A 534 -9.34 9.36 12.88
N PRO A 535 -9.20 8.68 11.73
CA PRO A 535 -9.93 7.46 11.44
C PRO A 535 -9.61 6.35 12.45
N THR A 536 -10.64 5.77 13.05
CA THR A 536 -10.52 4.44 13.67
C THR A 536 -10.56 3.41 12.56
N TRP A 537 -9.53 2.56 12.46
CA TRP A 537 -9.42 1.57 11.39
C TRP A 537 -9.24 0.17 11.96
N SER A 538 -9.94 -0.80 11.40
CA SER A 538 -9.79 -2.22 11.76
C SER A 538 -10.07 -3.11 10.56
N ASN A 539 -9.24 -4.14 10.39
CA ASN A 539 -9.49 -5.26 9.48
C ASN A 539 -9.89 -6.49 10.32
N SER A 540 -11.12 -6.96 10.13
CA SER A 540 -11.57 -8.24 10.70
C SER A 540 -11.11 -9.37 9.78
N LEU A 541 -11.96 -9.85 8.87
CA LEU A 541 -11.63 -10.88 7.89
C LEU A 541 -11.89 -10.40 6.46
N PHE A 542 -11.78 -11.32 5.50
CA PHE A 542 -12.05 -11.01 4.09
C PHE A 542 -13.56 -10.99 3.80
N GLU A 543 -14.30 -11.86 4.46
CA GLU A 543 -15.71 -12.19 4.18
C GLU A 543 -16.71 -11.32 4.95
N ASP A 544 -16.34 -10.76 6.11
CA ASP A 544 -17.29 -10.26 7.11
C ASP A 544 -17.34 -8.73 7.24
N THR A 545 -16.69 -8.00 6.33
CA THR A 545 -16.44 -6.55 6.53
C THR A 545 -17.72 -5.71 6.60
N ALA A 546 -18.76 -6.11 5.88
CA ALA A 546 -20.03 -5.39 5.91
C ALA A 546 -20.69 -5.57 7.28
N GLU A 547 -20.77 -6.82 7.74
CA GLU A 547 -21.32 -7.23 9.04
C GLU A 547 -20.52 -6.62 10.20
N PHE A 548 -19.20 -6.60 10.08
CA PHE A 548 -18.29 -5.97 11.03
C PHE A 548 -18.55 -4.47 11.15
N SER A 549 -18.72 -3.78 10.02
CA SER A 549 -19.07 -2.36 9.99
C SER A 549 -20.50 -2.10 10.52
N LEU A 550 -21.44 -3.00 10.25
CA LEU A 550 -22.77 -2.97 10.86
C LEU A 550 -22.68 -3.13 12.38
N GLY A 551 -21.79 -3.98 12.89
CA GLY A 551 -21.48 -4.11 14.31
C GLY A 551 -21.03 -2.79 14.93
N PHE A 552 -20.13 -2.05 14.27
CA PHE A 552 -19.77 -0.69 14.70
C PHE A 552 -20.98 0.24 14.76
N ARG A 553 -21.81 0.26 13.70
CA ARG A 553 -23.01 1.11 13.67
C ARG A 553 -23.99 0.80 14.80
N ILE A 554 -24.26 -0.47 15.07
CA ILE A 554 -25.15 -0.91 16.14
C ILE A 554 -24.58 -0.51 17.52
N SER A 555 -23.28 -0.70 17.72
CA SER A 555 -22.60 -0.31 18.98
C SER A 555 -22.68 1.20 19.20
N ILE A 556 -22.35 2.01 18.18
CA ILE A 556 -22.38 3.46 18.24
C ILE A 556 -23.82 3.96 18.47
N ASP A 557 -24.82 3.41 17.77
CA ASP A 557 -26.25 3.73 18.00
C ASP A 557 -26.60 3.55 19.48
N LYS A 558 -26.19 2.42 20.06
CA LYS A 558 -26.55 2.10 21.44
C LYS A 558 -25.82 2.96 22.47
N GLN A 559 -24.54 3.24 22.24
CA GLN A 559 -23.76 4.12 23.11
C GLN A 559 -24.25 5.57 23.03
N GLU A 560 -24.61 6.06 21.84
CA GLU A 560 -25.24 7.38 21.68
C GLU A 560 -26.58 7.44 22.41
N GLN A 561 -27.45 6.43 22.24
CA GLN A 561 -28.72 6.35 22.96
C GLN A 561 -28.49 6.45 24.48
N TYR A 562 -27.57 5.65 25.00
CA TYR A 562 -27.24 5.65 26.43
C TYR A 562 -26.67 7.00 26.88
N ALA A 563 -25.77 7.62 26.10
CA ALA A 563 -25.24 8.94 26.39
C ALA A 563 -26.36 9.99 26.47
N ARG A 564 -27.34 9.98 25.56
CA ARG A 564 -28.48 10.91 25.58
C ARG A 564 -29.39 10.68 26.79
N GLU A 565 -29.65 9.43 27.18
CA GLU A 565 -30.39 9.09 28.40
C GLU A 565 -29.67 9.62 29.65
N MET A 566 -28.35 9.46 29.70
CA MET A 566 -27.53 9.94 30.81
C MET A 566 -27.44 11.47 30.86
N VAL A 567 -27.36 12.17 29.72
CA VAL A 567 -27.43 13.64 29.65
C VAL A 567 -28.76 14.15 30.23
N LYS A 568 -29.89 13.48 29.91
CA LYS A 568 -31.20 13.82 30.51
C LYS A 568 -31.22 13.58 32.02
N LYS A 569 -30.74 12.40 32.45
CA LYS A 569 -30.70 12.04 33.88
C LYS A 569 -29.89 13.04 34.70
N MET A 570 -28.76 13.49 34.15
CA MET A 570 -27.81 14.38 34.82
C MET A 570 -28.05 15.86 34.54
N ALA A 571 -29.14 16.25 33.88
CA ALA A 571 -29.37 17.62 33.39
C ALA A 571 -29.24 18.67 34.50
N ALA A 572 -29.78 18.41 35.69
CA ALA A 572 -29.65 19.30 36.84
C ALA A 572 -28.19 19.46 37.33
N ASN A 573 -27.36 18.41 37.19
CA ASN A 573 -25.95 18.43 37.61
C ASN A 573 -25.04 19.12 36.59
N ILE A 574 -25.26 18.87 35.30
CA ILE A 574 -24.45 19.45 34.21
C ILE A 574 -24.96 20.81 33.76
N GLY A 575 -26.19 21.17 34.12
CA GLY A 575 -26.91 22.39 33.73
C GLY A 575 -27.90 22.14 32.59
N GLU A 576 -29.18 22.45 32.85
CA GLU A 576 -30.32 22.22 31.95
C GLU A 576 -30.09 22.77 30.54
N LYS A 577 -29.58 24.00 30.43
CA LYS A 577 -29.30 24.63 29.13
C LYS A 577 -28.32 23.79 28.28
N LEU A 578 -27.22 23.33 28.87
CA LEU A 578 -26.23 22.52 28.16
C LEU A 578 -26.82 21.17 27.75
N ALA A 579 -27.63 20.56 28.63
CA ALA A 579 -28.29 19.30 28.33
C ALA A 579 -29.25 19.45 27.14
N THR A 580 -30.10 20.48 27.11
CA THR A 580 -31.00 20.78 25.99
C THR A 580 -30.23 21.04 24.71
N GLU A 581 -29.22 21.91 24.74
CA GLU A 581 -28.41 22.25 23.56
C GLU A 581 -27.70 21.02 22.97
N ILE A 582 -27.24 20.08 23.79
CA ILE A 582 -26.63 18.82 23.34
C ILE A 582 -27.68 17.90 22.71
N LEU A 583 -28.86 17.78 23.31
CA LEU A 583 -29.88 16.82 22.92
C LEU A 583 -30.64 17.24 21.65
N GLU A 584 -30.75 18.55 21.40
CA GLU A 584 -31.48 19.15 20.27
C GLU A 584 -30.56 19.56 19.11
N ALA A 585 -29.24 19.42 19.26
CA ALA A 585 -28.28 19.79 18.21
C ALA A 585 -28.50 19.02 16.91
N THR A 586 -28.63 19.75 15.80
CA THR A 586 -28.45 19.19 14.45
C THR A 586 -26.97 18.91 14.19
N GLN A 587 -26.68 17.94 13.32
CA GLN A 587 -25.32 17.51 12.95
C GLN A 587 -25.27 17.10 11.47
N GLN A 588 -25.87 17.92 10.60
CA GLN A 588 -25.99 17.68 9.15
C GLN A 588 -24.85 18.34 8.37
N SER A 589 -24.10 19.27 8.98
CA SER A 589 -22.97 19.96 8.37
C SER A 589 -21.73 19.98 9.28
N GLU A 590 -20.55 20.26 8.69
CA GLU A 590 -19.30 20.39 9.47
C GLU A 590 -19.40 21.44 10.59
N PRO A 591 -19.92 22.68 10.37
CA PRO A 591 -20.02 23.67 11.43
C PRO A 591 -20.90 23.20 12.60
N GLU A 592 -22.01 22.53 12.31
CA GLU A 592 -22.91 21.98 13.33
C GLU A 592 -22.23 20.89 14.17
N ILE A 593 -21.47 20.00 13.53
CA ILE A 593 -20.67 18.96 14.21
C ILE A 593 -19.59 19.61 15.08
N PHE A 594 -18.95 20.69 14.61
CA PHE A 594 -17.95 21.42 15.38
C PHE A 594 -18.54 22.08 16.63
N GLU A 595 -19.72 22.71 16.50
CA GLU A 595 -20.44 23.26 17.65
C GLU A 595 -20.85 22.16 18.64
N GLN A 596 -21.30 21.00 18.15
CA GLN A 596 -21.59 19.87 19.04
C GLN A 596 -20.35 19.38 19.79
N ARG A 597 -19.19 19.32 19.14
CA ARG A 597 -17.91 19.00 19.80
C ARG A 597 -17.58 19.97 20.92
N LYS A 598 -17.80 21.28 20.73
CA LYS A 598 -17.62 22.28 21.79
C LYS A 598 -18.52 22.00 22.99
N ARG A 599 -19.80 21.72 22.76
CA ARG A 599 -20.75 21.36 23.83
C ARG A 599 -20.32 20.11 24.58
N VAL A 600 -19.86 19.08 23.85
CA VAL A 600 -19.36 17.83 24.44
C VAL A 600 -18.06 18.04 25.22
N ALA A 601 -17.17 18.94 24.79
CA ALA A 601 -15.98 19.29 25.57
C ALA A 601 -16.37 19.90 26.94
N VAL A 602 -17.27 20.89 26.94
CA VAL A 602 -17.80 21.49 28.18
C VAL A 602 -18.49 20.45 29.07
N LEU A 603 -19.23 19.51 28.47
CA LEU A 603 -19.82 18.39 29.20
C LEU A 603 -18.75 17.55 29.90
N LYS A 604 -17.70 17.14 29.17
CA LYS A 604 -16.63 16.30 29.72
C LYS A 604 -15.89 16.98 30.88
N ASP A 605 -15.60 18.27 30.75
CA ASP A 605 -14.96 19.06 31.81
C ASP A 605 -15.79 19.05 33.10
N LYS A 606 -17.12 19.21 32.98
CA LYS A 606 -18.04 19.13 34.13
C LYS A 606 -18.08 17.74 34.74
N LEU A 607 -18.14 16.69 33.93
CA LEU A 607 -18.22 15.31 34.41
C LEU A 607 -16.95 14.89 35.16
N GLN A 608 -15.78 15.34 34.73
CA GLN A 608 -14.50 15.05 35.41
C GLN A 608 -14.43 15.64 36.82
N GLN A 609 -15.19 16.70 37.11
CA GLN A 609 -15.28 17.31 38.44
C GLN A 609 -16.29 16.61 39.36
N MET A 610 -17.02 15.62 38.86
CA MET A 610 -18.04 14.88 39.60
C MET A 610 -17.54 13.48 39.96
N ASN A 611 -17.66 13.09 41.23
CA ASN A 611 -17.32 11.75 41.69
C ASN A 611 -18.58 10.88 41.89
N SER A 612 -19.39 10.75 40.84
CA SER A 612 -20.54 9.83 40.81
C SER A 612 -20.36 8.79 39.72
N ASP A 613 -20.96 7.61 39.90
CA ASP A 613 -20.92 6.54 38.89
C ASP A 613 -21.63 6.98 37.61
N ASP A 614 -22.71 7.75 37.72
CA ASP A 614 -23.39 8.35 36.57
C ASP A 614 -22.46 9.25 35.75
N ALA A 615 -21.63 10.07 36.42
CA ALA A 615 -20.68 10.94 35.73
C ALA A 615 -19.60 10.14 34.99
N LYS A 616 -19.06 9.10 35.64
CA LYS A 616 -18.07 8.19 35.03
C LYS A 616 -18.65 7.45 33.83
N ASN A 617 -19.88 6.96 33.95
CA ASN A 617 -20.58 6.26 32.88
C ASN A 617 -20.84 7.19 31.69
N LEU A 618 -21.34 8.41 31.91
CA LEU A 618 -21.55 9.37 30.83
C LEU A 618 -20.22 9.81 30.20
N LEU A 619 -19.18 10.04 31.00
CA LEU A 619 -17.86 10.43 30.49
C LEU A 619 -17.29 9.40 29.51
N ALA A 620 -17.47 8.10 29.79
CA ALA A 620 -17.00 7.01 28.94
C ALA A 620 -17.65 7.00 27.54
N VAL A 621 -18.91 7.47 27.41
CA VAL A 621 -19.66 7.47 26.15
C VAL A 621 -19.93 8.87 25.57
N ALA A 622 -19.51 9.95 26.24
CA ALA A 622 -19.83 11.33 25.85
C ALA A 622 -19.40 11.67 24.42
N ASN A 623 -18.29 11.08 23.94
CA ASN A 623 -17.82 11.28 22.57
C ASN A 623 -18.80 10.73 21.51
N MET A 624 -19.74 9.85 21.86
CA MET A 624 -20.77 9.32 20.96
C MET A 624 -21.92 10.30 20.71
N LEU A 625 -22.01 11.39 21.48
CA LEU A 625 -22.95 12.50 21.20
C LEU A 625 -22.56 13.30 19.95
N VAL A 626 -21.33 13.10 19.43
CA VAL A 626 -20.85 13.66 18.16
C VAL A 626 -20.98 12.60 17.08
N LYS A 627 -21.73 12.90 16.00
CA LYS A 627 -22.02 11.97 14.88
C LYS A 627 -20.75 11.28 14.40
N LYS A 628 -20.79 9.94 14.30
CA LYS A 628 -19.73 9.12 13.66
C LYS A 628 -20.12 8.72 12.25
N SER A 629 -19.13 8.64 11.37
CA SER A 629 -19.29 8.15 9.99
C SER A 629 -18.72 6.74 9.89
N VAL A 630 -19.58 5.74 9.72
CA VAL A 630 -19.17 4.34 9.63
C VAL A 630 -19.03 3.93 8.17
N TRP A 631 -17.87 3.38 7.82
CA TRP A 631 -17.53 2.97 6.45
C TRP A 631 -17.02 1.52 6.41
N ALA A 632 -17.60 0.71 5.52
CA ALA A 632 -17.05 -0.57 5.08
C ALA A 632 -16.23 -0.32 3.81
N VAL A 633 -14.94 -0.66 3.82
CA VAL A 633 -14.03 -0.42 2.68
C VAL A 633 -13.44 -1.74 2.19
N GLY A 634 -13.51 -2.02 0.89
CA GLY A 634 -12.91 -3.24 0.35
C GLY A 634 -12.87 -3.28 -1.17
N GLY A 635 -12.12 -4.24 -1.71
CA GLY A 635 -12.00 -4.44 -3.15
C GLY A 635 -13.18 -5.19 -3.76
N ASP A 636 -13.17 -5.34 -5.09
CA ASP A 636 -14.22 -6.07 -5.80
C ASP A 636 -14.34 -7.54 -5.40
N GLY A 637 -13.23 -8.21 -5.05
CA GLY A 637 -13.30 -9.60 -4.61
C GLY A 637 -14.09 -9.83 -3.33
N TRP A 638 -14.07 -8.86 -2.42
CA TRP A 638 -14.93 -8.88 -1.24
C TRP A 638 -16.39 -8.63 -1.64
N ALA A 639 -16.65 -7.48 -2.26
CA ALA A 639 -18.00 -6.98 -2.48
C ALA A 639 -18.82 -7.81 -3.50
N TYR A 640 -18.16 -8.38 -4.51
CA TYR A 640 -18.85 -9.13 -5.57
C TYR A 640 -18.93 -10.62 -5.28
N ASP A 641 -17.96 -11.17 -4.54
CA ASP A 641 -17.83 -12.61 -4.27
C ASP A 641 -18.05 -12.97 -2.80
N ILE A 642 -16.98 -13.01 -1.98
CA ILE A 642 -17.00 -13.72 -0.69
C ILE A 642 -17.83 -13.00 0.36
N GLY A 643 -17.78 -11.66 0.41
CA GLY A 643 -18.55 -10.84 1.35
C GLY A 643 -19.83 -10.26 0.75
N TYR A 644 -20.23 -10.70 -0.45
CA TYR A 644 -21.44 -10.18 -1.08
C TYR A 644 -22.70 -10.45 -0.26
N GLY A 645 -22.82 -11.62 0.38
CA GLY A 645 -23.97 -11.94 1.22
C GLY A 645 -24.11 -10.97 2.40
N GLY A 646 -23.00 -10.63 3.05
CA GLY A 646 -22.94 -9.60 4.08
C GLY A 646 -23.27 -8.21 3.58
N LEU A 647 -22.67 -7.80 2.45
CA LEU A 647 -22.92 -6.51 1.82
C LEU A 647 -24.40 -6.34 1.45
N ASP A 648 -25.00 -7.36 0.84
CA ASP A 648 -26.41 -7.41 0.50
C ASP A 648 -27.30 -7.25 1.74
N HIS A 649 -26.99 -7.98 2.82
CA HIS A 649 -27.71 -7.87 4.09
C HIS A 649 -27.63 -6.46 4.70
N VAL A 650 -26.43 -5.84 4.71
CA VAL A 650 -26.25 -4.48 5.22
C VAL A 650 -26.99 -3.46 4.35
N THR A 651 -26.93 -3.61 3.02
CA THR A 651 -27.66 -2.76 2.08
C THR A 651 -29.17 -2.86 2.29
N ALA A 652 -29.69 -4.06 2.57
CA ALA A 652 -31.11 -4.27 2.86
C ALA A 652 -31.54 -3.72 4.24
N SER A 653 -30.63 -3.66 5.21
CA SER A 653 -30.95 -3.39 6.62
C SER A 653 -31.52 -2.00 6.94
N GLY A 654 -31.34 -1.02 6.03
CA GLY A 654 -31.70 0.38 6.27
C GLY A 654 -30.80 1.10 7.29
N LYS A 655 -29.75 0.47 7.80
CA LYS A 655 -28.80 1.09 8.74
C LYS A 655 -27.83 2.02 8.03
N ASN A 656 -27.49 3.13 8.69
CA ASN A 656 -26.58 4.14 8.17
C ASN A 656 -25.12 3.65 8.20
N VAL A 657 -24.74 2.93 7.15
CA VAL A 657 -23.39 2.42 6.88
C VAL A 657 -23.04 2.76 5.44
N ASN A 658 -21.89 3.41 5.26
CA ASN A 658 -21.36 3.71 3.93
C ASN A 658 -20.46 2.56 3.47
N ILE A 659 -20.56 2.15 2.23
CA ILE A 659 -19.82 1.03 1.64
C ILE A 659 -19.02 1.59 0.47
N LEU A 660 -17.70 1.53 0.54
CA LEU A 660 -16.79 1.92 -0.52
C LEU A 660 -16.16 0.67 -1.15
N VAL A 661 -16.58 0.37 -2.37
CA VAL A 661 -16.05 -0.73 -3.18
C VAL A 661 -15.00 -0.17 -4.15
N LEU A 662 -13.75 -0.57 -3.94
CA LEU A 662 -12.59 -0.23 -4.76
C LEU A 662 -12.48 -1.26 -5.89
N ASP A 663 -13.22 -1.04 -6.97
CA ASP A 663 -13.39 -2.04 -8.03
C ASP A 663 -12.19 -2.03 -8.99
N THR A 664 -11.30 -3.02 -8.80
CA THR A 664 -10.16 -3.27 -9.68
C THR A 664 -10.46 -4.35 -10.72
N GLU A 665 -11.67 -4.91 -10.69
CA GLU A 665 -12.14 -5.99 -11.56
C GLU A 665 -11.31 -7.29 -11.50
N VAL A 666 -10.47 -7.47 -10.48
CA VAL A 666 -9.66 -8.67 -10.22
C VAL A 666 -9.27 -8.72 -8.75
N TYR A 667 -8.85 -9.90 -8.25
CA TYR A 667 -8.25 -9.99 -6.92
C TYR A 667 -6.82 -9.47 -6.98
N SER A 668 -6.67 -8.15 -6.86
CA SER A 668 -5.39 -7.45 -7.05
C SER A 668 -4.32 -7.87 -6.05
N ASN A 669 -4.69 -8.28 -4.83
CA ASN A 669 -3.72 -8.67 -3.79
C ASN A 669 -3.06 -10.02 -4.06
N THR A 670 -3.86 -11.03 -4.39
CA THR A 670 -3.40 -12.42 -4.52
C THR A 670 -2.80 -12.72 -5.90
N GLY A 671 -2.53 -11.68 -6.70
CA GLY A 671 -1.85 -11.77 -7.98
C GLY A 671 -2.79 -11.88 -9.19
N GLY A 672 -3.97 -11.26 -9.15
CA GLY A 672 -4.83 -11.04 -10.32
C GLY A 672 -5.70 -12.23 -10.70
N GLN A 673 -6.37 -12.85 -9.72
CA GLN A 673 -7.43 -13.84 -9.95
C GLN A 673 -8.70 -13.17 -10.49
N ALA A 674 -9.46 -13.89 -11.30
CA ALA A 674 -10.76 -13.44 -11.76
C ALA A 674 -11.78 -13.37 -10.61
N SER A 675 -12.55 -12.28 -10.54
CA SER A 675 -13.68 -12.05 -9.63
C SER A 675 -15.00 -12.03 -10.40
N LYS A 676 -16.15 -11.98 -9.72
CA LYS A 676 -17.43 -11.66 -10.40
C LYS A 676 -17.49 -10.23 -10.96
N ALA A 677 -16.54 -9.36 -10.61
CA ALA A 677 -16.38 -8.04 -11.21
C ALA A 677 -15.48 -8.04 -12.47
N THR A 678 -14.75 -9.12 -12.76
CA THR A 678 -13.93 -9.25 -13.96
C THR A 678 -14.80 -9.23 -15.22
N PRO A 679 -14.54 -8.30 -16.18
CA PRO A 679 -15.34 -8.18 -17.40
C PRO A 679 -15.05 -9.34 -18.37
N LYS A 680 -15.98 -9.59 -19.29
CA LYS A 680 -15.80 -10.55 -20.39
C LYS A 680 -14.50 -10.25 -21.15
N ALA A 681 -13.84 -11.27 -21.68
CA ALA A 681 -12.56 -11.24 -22.40
C ALA A 681 -11.31 -10.91 -21.57
N ALA A 682 -11.43 -10.43 -20.33
CA ALA A 682 -10.25 -10.13 -19.53
C ALA A 682 -9.53 -11.43 -19.16
N VAL A 683 -8.23 -11.50 -19.46
CA VAL A 683 -7.35 -12.58 -19.02
C VAL A 683 -6.93 -12.33 -17.58
N ALA A 684 -7.18 -13.31 -16.72
CA ALA A 684 -6.79 -13.33 -15.31
C ALA A 684 -6.50 -14.78 -14.88
N LYS A 685 -5.93 -14.99 -13.69
CA LYS A 685 -5.84 -16.36 -13.14
C LYS A 685 -7.25 -16.94 -12.98
N PHE A 686 -7.42 -18.22 -13.34
CA PHE A 686 -8.71 -18.90 -13.48
C PHE A 686 -9.61 -18.41 -14.63
N ALA A 687 -9.10 -17.52 -15.50
CA ALA A 687 -9.74 -17.05 -16.73
C ALA A 687 -8.69 -16.87 -17.85
N ALA A 688 -7.84 -17.88 -18.06
CA ALA A 688 -6.68 -17.79 -18.96
C ALA A 688 -7.06 -17.57 -20.44
N ALA A 689 -8.21 -18.10 -20.87
CA ALA A 689 -8.77 -17.89 -22.21
C ALA A 689 -9.73 -16.69 -22.26
N GLY A 690 -9.62 -15.77 -21.30
CA GLY A 690 -10.56 -14.67 -21.11
C GLY A 690 -11.80 -15.09 -20.32
N ARG A 691 -12.32 -14.19 -19.50
CA ARG A 691 -13.60 -14.41 -18.79
C ARG A 691 -14.74 -14.58 -19.79
N VAL A 692 -15.55 -15.62 -19.61
CA VAL A 692 -16.73 -15.89 -20.47
C VAL A 692 -17.96 -15.10 -20.00
N ALA A 693 -18.20 -15.06 -18.69
CA ALA A 693 -19.32 -14.36 -18.10
C ALA A 693 -19.15 -12.83 -18.17
N THR A 694 -20.27 -12.11 -18.22
CA THR A 694 -20.30 -10.66 -18.08
C THR A 694 -20.02 -10.25 -16.64
N LYS A 695 -19.67 -8.98 -16.44
CA LYS A 695 -19.49 -8.40 -15.11
C LYS A 695 -20.83 -8.44 -14.35
N LYS A 696 -20.83 -8.92 -13.10
CA LYS A 696 -22.00 -8.81 -12.20
C LYS A 696 -22.30 -7.32 -11.98
N ASP A 697 -23.55 -6.90 -12.13
CA ASP A 697 -23.94 -5.50 -11.92
C ASP A 697 -24.36 -5.26 -10.46
N LEU A 698 -23.36 -5.07 -9.58
CA LEU A 698 -23.58 -4.82 -8.15
C LEU A 698 -24.43 -3.57 -7.89
N GLY A 699 -24.24 -2.51 -8.70
CA GLY A 699 -24.96 -1.27 -8.49
C GLY A 699 -26.43 -1.43 -8.83
N LEU A 700 -26.77 -2.08 -9.95
CA LEU A 700 -28.16 -2.39 -10.29
C LEU A 700 -28.85 -3.26 -9.23
N ILE A 701 -28.15 -4.26 -8.71
CA ILE A 701 -28.67 -5.11 -7.63
C ILE A 701 -28.92 -4.29 -6.36
N SER A 702 -27.96 -3.44 -5.96
CA SER A 702 -28.10 -2.59 -4.77
C SER A 702 -29.25 -1.59 -4.90
N MET A 703 -29.47 -1.03 -6.10
CA MET A 703 -30.58 -0.10 -6.39
C MET A 703 -31.96 -0.78 -6.28
N SER A 704 -32.05 -2.10 -6.44
CA SER A 704 -33.33 -2.81 -6.44
C SER A 704 -34.09 -2.77 -5.10
N TYR A 705 -33.38 -2.52 -4.00
CA TYR A 705 -34.00 -2.37 -2.68
C TYR A 705 -34.76 -1.04 -2.52
N GLY A 706 -34.41 -0.01 -3.28
CA GLY A 706 -35.02 1.33 -3.20
C GLY A 706 -34.70 2.14 -1.94
N ASN A 707 -34.00 1.57 -0.95
CA ASN A 707 -33.70 2.20 0.33
C ASN A 707 -32.21 2.56 0.52
N ALA A 708 -31.36 2.28 -0.48
CA ALA A 708 -29.93 2.53 -0.43
C ALA A 708 -29.53 3.64 -1.41
N TYR A 709 -28.63 4.53 -1.00
CA TYR A 709 -27.94 5.41 -1.93
C TYR A 709 -26.91 4.57 -2.72
N VAL A 710 -26.87 4.67 -4.04
CA VAL A 710 -25.92 3.90 -4.86
C VAL A 710 -25.25 4.80 -5.88
N ALA A 711 -23.93 4.83 -5.92
CA ALA A 711 -23.18 5.61 -6.91
C ALA A 711 -22.08 4.78 -7.55
N SER A 712 -21.87 5.02 -8.86
CA SER A 712 -20.72 4.55 -9.60
C SER A 712 -19.85 5.74 -9.98
N VAL A 713 -18.57 5.71 -9.64
CA VAL A 713 -17.65 6.85 -9.73
C VAL A 713 -16.34 6.47 -10.42
N ALA A 714 -15.71 7.43 -11.08
CA ALA A 714 -14.36 7.31 -11.63
C ALA A 714 -13.66 8.68 -11.60
N LEU A 715 -12.71 8.86 -10.68
CA LEU A 715 -12.07 10.14 -10.37
C LEU A 715 -11.42 10.79 -11.59
N GLY A 716 -10.68 10.02 -12.38
CA GLY A 716 -10.02 10.49 -13.60
C GLY A 716 -10.98 10.81 -14.74
N ALA A 717 -12.21 10.29 -14.70
CA ALA A 717 -13.24 10.63 -15.69
C ALA A 717 -14.00 11.91 -15.30
N ARG A 718 -14.41 12.03 -14.02
CA ARG A 718 -15.17 13.17 -13.50
C ARG A 718 -15.02 13.30 -11.98
N ASP A 719 -13.97 14.01 -11.58
CA ASP A 719 -13.62 14.30 -10.19
C ASP A 719 -14.74 15.01 -9.41
N GLU A 720 -15.43 15.97 -10.03
CA GLU A 720 -16.57 16.68 -9.42
C GLU A 720 -17.74 15.75 -9.08
N GLN A 721 -18.02 14.77 -9.94
CA GLN A 721 -19.08 13.78 -9.70
C GLN A 721 -18.70 12.82 -8.58
N THR A 722 -17.42 12.44 -8.51
CA THR A 722 -16.89 11.62 -7.42
C THR A 722 -17.05 12.34 -6.08
N LEU A 723 -16.62 13.61 -5.98
CA LEU A 723 -16.78 14.41 -4.78
C LEU A 723 -18.25 14.54 -4.37
N LYS A 724 -19.14 14.81 -5.33
CA LYS A 724 -20.58 14.91 -5.07
C LYS A 724 -21.16 13.60 -4.54
N ALA A 725 -20.77 12.44 -5.08
CA ALA A 725 -21.23 11.15 -4.63
C ALA A 725 -20.83 10.84 -3.19
N PHE A 726 -19.60 11.17 -2.78
CA PHE A 726 -19.15 10.99 -1.39
C PHE A 726 -19.94 11.86 -0.41
N LEU A 727 -20.19 13.12 -0.76
CA LEU A 727 -20.97 14.04 0.07
C LEU A 727 -22.44 13.58 0.19
N GLU A 728 -23.06 13.17 -0.91
CA GLU A 728 -24.45 12.67 -0.90
C GLU A 728 -24.58 11.34 -0.13
N ALA A 729 -23.65 10.40 -0.32
CA ALA A 729 -23.66 9.12 0.37
C ALA A 729 -23.58 9.27 1.89
N GLU A 730 -22.68 10.13 2.40
CA GLU A 730 -22.55 10.33 3.85
C GLU A 730 -23.70 11.13 4.47
N ALA A 731 -24.30 12.03 3.68
CA ALA A 731 -25.46 12.80 4.09
C ALA A 731 -26.74 11.94 4.14
N PHE A 732 -26.83 10.90 3.30
CA PHE A 732 -27.97 10.00 3.26
C PHE A 732 -28.13 9.25 4.59
N ASN A 733 -29.33 9.26 5.16
CA ASN A 733 -29.61 8.59 6.42
C ASN A 733 -30.07 7.13 6.21
N GLY A 734 -29.16 6.32 5.68
CA GLY A 734 -29.40 4.93 5.34
C GLY A 734 -28.14 4.28 4.76
N PRO A 735 -28.24 3.07 4.22
CA PRO A 735 -27.11 2.39 3.61
C PRO A 735 -26.71 3.12 2.33
N SER A 736 -25.40 3.24 2.11
CA SER A 736 -24.84 3.89 0.92
C SER A 736 -23.79 2.99 0.29
N VAL A 737 -23.80 2.83 -1.03
CA VAL A 737 -22.83 2.02 -1.79
C VAL A 737 -22.17 2.88 -2.86
N ILE A 738 -20.87 3.08 -2.76
CA ILE A 738 -20.04 3.74 -3.78
C ILE A 738 -19.16 2.69 -4.43
N ILE A 739 -19.33 2.50 -5.74
CA ILE A 739 -18.50 1.62 -6.57
C ILE A 739 -17.51 2.50 -7.35
N ALA A 740 -16.24 2.45 -6.97
CA ALA A 740 -15.19 3.31 -7.48
C ALA A 740 -14.27 2.55 -8.43
N TYR A 741 -14.27 2.92 -9.71
CA TYR A 741 -13.35 2.32 -10.69
C TYR A 741 -11.90 2.61 -10.31
N SER A 742 -11.17 1.55 -10.01
CA SER A 742 -9.82 1.61 -9.43
C SER A 742 -8.85 0.90 -10.37
N HIS A 743 -8.10 1.68 -11.16
CA HIS A 743 -7.13 1.11 -12.08
C HIS A 743 -5.98 0.43 -11.32
N CYS A 744 -5.41 -0.64 -11.90
CA CYS A 744 -4.45 -1.50 -11.21
C CYS A 744 -3.32 -1.97 -12.14
N ILE A 745 -2.14 -2.27 -11.58
CA ILE A 745 -1.03 -2.91 -12.30
C ILE A 745 -1.46 -4.21 -13.01
N ALA A 746 -2.46 -4.91 -12.48
CA ALA A 746 -3.00 -6.14 -13.05
C ALA A 746 -3.70 -5.94 -14.41
N HIS A 747 -4.11 -4.70 -14.74
CA HIS A 747 -4.65 -4.35 -16.05
C HIS A 747 -3.56 -4.33 -17.12
N GLY A 748 -2.29 -4.12 -16.71
CA GLY A 748 -1.12 -4.23 -17.57
C GLY A 748 -0.95 -3.06 -18.55
N PHE A 749 -1.12 -1.83 -18.05
CA PHE A 749 -0.76 -0.58 -18.72
C PHE A 749 0.08 0.29 -17.79
N ASN A 750 0.66 1.39 -18.29
CA ASN A 750 1.46 2.30 -17.46
C ASN A 750 0.54 3.14 -16.56
N LEU A 751 0.67 3.01 -15.23
CA LEU A 751 -0.22 3.70 -14.30
C LEU A 751 -0.04 5.23 -14.28
N SER A 752 1.02 5.78 -14.89
CA SER A 752 1.13 7.23 -15.09
C SER A 752 0.01 7.82 -15.95
N SER A 753 -0.65 7.00 -16.77
CA SER A 753 -1.84 7.37 -17.56
C SER A 753 -3.15 6.94 -16.90
N GLY A 754 -3.15 6.70 -15.58
CA GLY A 754 -4.29 6.15 -14.85
C GLY A 754 -5.56 6.99 -14.96
N LEU A 755 -5.45 8.33 -14.96
CA LEU A 755 -6.60 9.21 -15.06
C LEU A 755 -7.21 9.22 -16.45
N GLU A 756 -6.38 9.31 -17.50
CA GLU A 756 -6.81 9.20 -18.89
C GLU A 756 -7.44 7.83 -19.17
N HIS A 757 -6.91 6.77 -18.55
CA HIS A 757 -7.47 5.44 -18.64
C HIS A 757 -8.86 5.33 -18.01
N GLN A 758 -9.07 5.88 -16.81
CA GLN A 758 -10.40 5.95 -16.19
C GLN A 758 -11.39 6.75 -17.06
N LYS A 759 -10.91 7.85 -17.67
CA LYS A 759 -11.71 8.63 -18.62
C LYS A 759 -12.09 7.82 -19.86
N ALA A 760 -11.16 7.07 -20.44
CA ALA A 760 -11.43 6.19 -21.58
C ALA A 760 -12.40 5.04 -21.22
N ALA A 761 -12.34 4.50 -20.00
CA ALA A 761 -13.30 3.51 -19.52
C ALA A 761 -14.73 4.07 -19.51
N VAL A 762 -14.91 5.33 -19.12
CA VAL A 762 -16.22 6.01 -19.15
C VAL A 762 -16.64 6.43 -20.55
N ASP A 763 -15.74 7.05 -21.33
CA ASP A 763 -16.04 7.52 -22.68
C ASP A 763 -16.34 6.34 -23.64
N SER A 764 -15.86 5.14 -23.36
CA SER A 764 -16.18 3.91 -24.11
C SER A 764 -17.44 3.19 -23.64
N GLY A 765 -18.01 3.57 -22.49
CA GLY A 765 -19.13 2.88 -21.86
C GLY A 765 -18.77 1.57 -21.14
N HIS A 766 -17.47 1.21 -21.08
CA HIS A 766 -16.98 0.12 -20.22
C HIS A 766 -17.36 0.34 -18.75
N TRP A 767 -17.36 1.60 -18.32
CA TRP A 767 -17.79 2.05 -17.00
C TRP A 767 -18.87 3.14 -17.11
N LEU A 768 -19.91 3.08 -16.28
CA LEU A 768 -20.96 4.12 -16.22
C LEU A 768 -20.84 4.92 -14.94
N LEU A 769 -21.07 6.23 -15.01
CA LEU A 769 -21.19 7.14 -13.88
C LEU A 769 -22.66 7.41 -13.64
N TYR A 770 -23.12 7.16 -12.42
CA TYR A 770 -24.50 7.42 -12.00
C TYR A 770 -24.57 7.60 -10.48
N ARG A 771 -25.69 8.18 -10.03
CA ARG A 771 -26.07 8.31 -8.62
C ARG A 771 -27.55 8.02 -8.48
N TYR A 772 -27.89 7.04 -7.66
CA TYR A 772 -29.23 6.72 -7.21
C TYR A 772 -29.41 7.24 -5.80
N ASN A 773 -30.32 8.20 -5.62
CA ASN A 773 -30.62 8.77 -4.31
C ASN A 773 -32.12 8.58 -4.00
N PRO A 774 -32.47 7.67 -3.05
CA PRO A 774 -33.85 7.44 -2.64
C PRO A 774 -34.61 8.69 -2.21
N ASP A 775 -33.94 9.67 -1.60
CA ASP A 775 -34.60 10.88 -1.07
C ASP A 775 -35.24 11.73 -2.17
N ARG A 776 -34.80 11.59 -3.42
CA ARG A 776 -35.40 12.29 -4.57
C ARG A 776 -36.85 11.87 -4.83
N LEU A 777 -37.24 10.65 -4.44
CA LEU A 777 -38.63 10.21 -4.52
C LEU A 777 -39.55 11.07 -3.65
N LYS A 778 -39.05 11.57 -2.50
CA LYS A 778 -39.79 12.49 -1.62
C LYS A 778 -40.08 13.84 -2.29
N GLU A 779 -39.30 14.20 -3.30
CA GLU A 779 -39.46 15.40 -4.13
C GLU A 779 -40.24 15.11 -5.43
N GLY A 780 -40.74 13.88 -5.62
CA GLY A 780 -41.39 13.46 -6.87
C GLY A 780 -40.42 13.33 -8.06
N LEU A 781 -39.12 13.24 -7.80
CA LEU A 781 -38.06 13.14 -8.82
C LEU A 781 -37.57 11.71 -8.96
N ASN A 782 -37.11 11.36 -10.17
CA ASN A 782 -36.47 10.06 -10.40
C ASN A 782 -35.19 9.94 -9.55
N PRO A 783 -35.05 8.86 -8.75
CA PRO A 783 -33.90 8.66 -7.87
C PRO A 783 -32.61 8.44 -8.64
N LEU A 784 -32.68 7.80 -9.82
CA LEU A 784 -31.52 7.54 -10.67
C LEU A 784 -31.17 8.76 -11.52
N GLN A 785 -29.93 9.22 -11.35
CA GLN A 785 -29.29 10.23 -12.19
C GLN A 785 -28.15 9.55 -12.96
N LEU A 786 -28.28 9.47 -14.29
CA LEU A 786 -27.20 9.00 -15.16
C LEU A 786 -26.24 10.18 -15.45
N ASP A 787 -25.08 10.19 -14.79
CA ASP A 787 -24.09 11.26 -14.89
C ASP A 787 -23.11 11.09 -16.06
N SER A 788 -23.01 9.87 -16.59
CA SER A 788 -22.28 9.58 -17.83
C SER A 788 -22.96 10.22 -19.03
N LYS A 789 -22.17 10.51 -20.07
CA LYS A 789 -22.71 10.82 -21.41
C LYS A 789 -22.75 9.54 -22.23
N LYS A 790 -23.54 9.54 -23.31
CA LYS A 790 -23.54 8.45 -24.29
C LYS A 790 -22.10 8.10 -24.71
N PRO A 791 -21.74 6.81 -24.83
CA PRO A 791 -20.40 6.39 -25.24
C PRO A 791 -19.97 7.09 -26.54
N LYS A 792 -18.73 7.58 -26.56
CA LYS A 792 -18.14 8.40 -27.64
C LYS A 792 -17.07 7.68 -28.44
N MET A 793 -16.62 6.51 -27.96
CA MET A 793 -15.63 5.68 -28.63
C MET A 793 -16.04 4.21 -28.58
N PRO A 794 -15.66 3.39 -29.58
CA PRO A 794 -15.85 1.95 -29.53
C PRO A 794 -15.12 1.33 -28.33
N VAL A 795 -15.75 0.36 -27.66
CA VAL A 795 -15.17 -0.28 -26.46
C VAL A 795 -13.85 -0.98 -26.76
N GLU A 796 -13.69 -1.52 -27.97
CA GLU A 796 -12.46 -2.15 -28.42
C GLU A 796 -11.22 -1.23 -28.29
N GLN A 797 -11.37 0.08 -28.50
CA GLN A 797 -10.26 1.02 -28.35
C GLN A 797 -9.77 1.07 -26.91
N PHE A 798 -10.69 1.07 -25.93
CA PHE A 798 -10.36 0.98 -24.51
C PHE A 798 -9.74 -0.39 -24.17
N LEU A 799 -10.35 -1.50 -24.61
CA LEU A 799 -9.83 -2.85 -24.35
C LEU A 799 -8.38 -3.01 -24.85
N ASN A 800 -8.02 -2.39 -25.98
CA ASN A 800 -6.67 -2.44 -26.53
C ASN A 800 -5.63 -1.65 -25.71
N MET A 801 -6.04 -0.77 -24.79
CA MET A 801 -5.12 -0.06 -23.89
C MET A 801 -4.50 -1.00 -22.85
N GLU A 802 -5.19 -2.09 -22.51
CA GLU A 802 -4.80 -2.98 -21.42
C GLU A 802 -4.19 -4.29 -21.93
N ASN A 803 -3.13 -4.77 -21.26
CA ASN A 803 -2.51 -6.04 -21.64
C ASN A 803 -3.42 -7.24 -21.36
N ARG A 804 -4.30 -7.17 -20.35
CA ARG A 804 -5.22 -8.28 -20.01
C ARG A 804 -6.21 -8.63 -21.12
N PHE A 805 -6.47 -7.73 -22.07
CA PHE A 805 -7.27 -8.03 -23.27
C PHE A 805 -6.40 -8.27 -24.51
N ARG A 806 -5.30 -7.52 -24.68
CA ARG A 806 -4.35 -7.74 -25.80
C ARG A 806 -3.75 -9.14 -25.80
N MET A 807 -3.52 -9.71 -24.61
CA MET A 807 -3.03 -11.08 -24.48
C MET A 807 -4.02 -12.10 -25.06
N LEU A 808 -5.32 -11.89 -24.89
CA LEU A 808 -6.34 -12.75 -25.50
C LEU A 808 -6.29 -12.65 -27.01
N LYS A 809 -6.23 -11.43 -27.56
CA LYS A 809 -6.08 -11.22 -29.02
C LYS A 809 -4.87 -11.94 -29.61
N LYS A 810 -3.74 -11.97 -28.87
CA LYS A 810 -2.52 -12.64 -29.32
C LYS A 810 -2.63 -14.17 -29.23
N THR A 811 -3.24 -14.70 -28.19
CA THR A 811 -3.26 -16.14 -27.91
C THR A 811 -4.46 -16.88 -28.51
N HIS A 812 -5.61 -16.21 -28.60
CA HIS A 812 -6.88 -16.75 -29.08
C HIS A 812 -7.65 -15.69 -29.92
N PRO A 813 -7.15 -15.34 -31.13
CA PRO A 813 -7.68 -14.21 -31.91
C PRO A 813 -9.17 -14.34 -32.28
N ASP A 814 -9.64 -15.54 -32.63
CA ASP A 814 -11.03 -15.77 -33.02
C ASP A 814 -11.99 -15.57 -31.83
N ILE A 815 -11.62 -16.09 -30.66
CA ILE A 815 -12.37 -15.91 -29.41
C ILE A 815 -12.38 -14.42 -29.02
N ALA A 816 -11.23 -13.75 -29.12
CA ALA A 816 -11.13 -12.34 -28.82
C ALA A 816 -12.07 -11.50 -29.69
N LYS A 817 -12.13 -11.78 -30.99
CA LYS A 817 -13.03 -11.09 -31.93
C LYS A 817 -14.50 -11.28 -31.53
N GLN A 818 -14.91 -12.51 -31.21
CA GLN A 818 -16.28 -12.80 -30.76
C GLN A 818 -16.61 -12.06 -29.46
N TYR A 819 -15.71 -12.10 -28.47
CA TYR A 819 -15.97 -11.44 -27.20
C TYR A 819 -15.99 -9.92 -27.32
N PHE A 820 -15.12 -9.32 -28.13
CA PHE A 820 -15.10 -7.87 -28.31
C PHE A 820 -16.41 -7.37 -28.95
N GLN A 821 -16.95 -8.10 -29.93
CA GLN A 821 -18.27 -7.82 -30.49
C GLN A 821 -19.38 -7.96 -29.44
N ALA A 822 -19.33 -9.01 -28.62
CA ALA A 822 -20.31 -9.21 -27.54
C ALA A 822 -20.24 -8.11 -26.47
N ILE A 823 -19.03 -7.62 -26.13
CA ILE A 823 -18.84 -6.53 -25.17
C ILE A 823 -19.38 -5.21 -25.74
N GLN A 824 -19.20 -4.95 -27.04
CA GLN A 824 -19.78 -3.76 -27.68
C GLN A 824 -21.30 -3.75 -27.55
N GLN A 825 -21.97 -4.88 -27.83
CA GLN A 825 -23.41 -5.03 -27.64
C GLN A 825 -23.82 -4.89 -26.16
N GLU A 826 -23.05 -5.46 -25.24
CA GLU A 826 -23.30 -5.36 -23.79
C GLU A 826 -23.25 -3.91 -23.30
N VAL A 827 -22.24 -3.15 -23.74
CA VAL A 827 -22.11 -1.72 -23.39
C VAL A 827 -23.29 -0.91 -23.92
N GLU A 828 -23.69 -1.15 -25.16
CA GLU A 828 -24.84 -0.48 -25.79
C GLU A 828 -26.15 -0.79 -25.05
N HIS A 829 -26.39 -2.06 -24.74
CA HIS A 829 -27.57 -2.49 -23.97
C HIS A 829 -27.57 -1.94 -22.55
N ARG A 830 -26.44 -2.00 -21.84
CA ARG A 830 -26.31 -1.47 -20.48
C ARG A 830 -26.55 0.03 -20.46
N TRP A 831 -25.97 0.78 -21.40
CA TRP A 831 -26.25 2.21 -21.55
C TRP A 831 -27.75 2.47 -21.73
N ALA A 832 -28.38 1.82 -22.71
CA ALA A 832 -29.80 2.02 -23.01
C ALA A 832 -30.70 1.66 -21.82
N HIS A 833 -30.36 0.62 -21.06
CA HIS A 833 -31.10 0.22 -19.87
C HIS A 833 -31.03 1.30 -18.77
N TYR A 834 -29.84 1.78 -18.43
CA TYR A 834 -29.68 2.84 -17.42
C TYR A 834 -30.30 4.17 -17.86
N GLU A 835 -30.20 4.51 -19.16
CA GLU A 835 -30.86 5.68 -19.73
C GLU A 835 -32.39 5.57 -19.63
N HIS A 836 -32.96 4.39 -19.90
CA HIS A 836 -34.39 4.14 -19.71
C HIS A 836 -34.80 4.31 -18.25
N LEU A 837 -34.07 3.71 -17.31
CA LEU A 837 -34.35 3.82 -15.88
C LEU A 837 -34.29 5.28 -15.38
N ALA A 838 -33.30 6.06 -15.83
CA ALA A 838 -33.13 7.46 -15.45
C ALA A 838 -34.20 8.39 -16.04
N ASN A 839 -34.83 8.00 -17.16
CA ASN A 839 -35.88 8.76 -17.84
C ASN A 839 -37.30 8.29 -17.50
N ARG A 840 -37.47 7.24 -16.70
CA ARG A 840 -38.79 6.73 -16.29
C ARG A 840 -39.53 7.77 -15.44
N SER A 841 -40.83 7.96 -15.71
CA SER A 841 -41.73 8.78 -14.88
C SER A 841 -42.05 8.08 -13.57
N ILE A 842 -42.16 8.85 -12.48
CA ILE A 842 -42.42 8.38 -11.12
C ILE A 842 -43.91 8.55 -10.72
N GLU A 843 -44.79 8.91 -11.67
CA GLU A 843 -46.22 9.06 -11.40
C GLU A 843 -46.85 7.74 -10.90
N GLY A 844 -47.20 7.69 -9.61
CA GLY A 844 -48.03 6.62 -9.00
C GLY A 844 -47.37 5.71 -7.95
N GLU A 845 -46.13 5.95 -7.53
CA GLU A 845 -45.42 5.12 -6.52
C GLU A 845 -45.23 5.81 -5.14
N ALA A 846 -45.96 6.90 -4.86
CA ALA A 846 -45.90 7.65 -3.60
C ALA A 846 -46.77 7.07 -2.48
#